data_AF-A0A2E0X073-F1
#
_entry.id   AF-A0A2E0X073-F1
#
_cell.length_a   1.000
_cell.length_b   1.000
_cell.length_c   1.000
_cell.angle_alpha   90.00
_cell.angle_beta   90.00
_cell.angle_gamma   90.00
#
_symmetry.space_group_name_H-M   'P 1'
#
loop_
_entity.id
_entity.type
_entity.pdbx_description
1 polymer ?
#
loop_
_entity_poly.entity_id
_entity_poly.type
_entity_poly.pdbx_seq_one_letter_code
_entity_poly.pdbx_strand_id
1 'polypeptide(L)'
;MTSQSSSGAARRRTMFSRPGRACRGLAILTLAAVAARAPAQDPTAYTQELEIEFRSAASAAAATIEIEPLLDGRHRAVSCRWDDNWTSDNVRTREIMQEYGIRGTWYLNGRHFVPGGEPADYLPVARQLLAGGNSIGGHALTHPYLTYYHSNRMFAETAGVRACWEAALDTPVVSYAYSFVDLRPEPEGAAVLRRSLETLKRAGFIHIAEYASFFSDIDLDLELSPIMPPENNDFETFAEAVEWAYHDEQLSRSFPMISNSMHAWYGTFRLQYDYDELRRRLELLQALPDAWHCNQNEYAAYRRQAKSATLDQVQREGVTLTVSLLRPSPRVLGSDVPLTLAIAGVDERDVVRISSRSAKIVDSSQGDGKTKRINVHHDASQRLPERIGHIANPENSVGLSDDAQDTDFPEIRGRLWRDHERLVLQVEASSDDVLRDEAITWRAPIGWDAIATGPQETPRDGVSRTYVARLIPRGEAPDRLGRAHFGAELDFVLHDRPGRIHFTCQTSGPAADESWPKNGFALLGPLDDSEFDVATFVKKATGGACPDSWPLATGQRAAWRVAARDGYVEHDWLNPEYVRTMGTWDHHAPNYVLRSRVTSPEERRVKITTSHPDKCTVLLNQAVIDGDRAVLRRGANELVIVYPSSTMSPETPRLTACFVRIVDHSTNNRIEDLRYQGF
;
A
#
# COMPACT_ATOMS: atom_id res chain seq x y z
N MET A 1 40.96 -30.22 -26.54
CA MET A 1 41.93 -29.58 -27.45
C MET A 1 41.68 -28.08 -27.34
N THR A 2 42.46 -27.42 -26.47
CA THR A 2 43.54 -26.45 -26.83
C THR A 2 42.96 -25.10 -27.28
N SER A 3 43.33 -23.94 -26.76
CA SER A 3 44.24 -23.48 -25.70
C SER A 3 44.30 -21.95 -25.83
N GLN A 4 44.34 -21.22 -24.71
CA GLN A 4 45.23 -20.06 -24.40
C GLN A 4 45.32 -18.87 -25.39
N SER A 5 45.67 -17.64 -25.01
CA SER A 5 45.86 -16.87 -23.77
C SER A 5 46.37 -15.47 -24.22
N SER A 6 46.74 -14.63 -23.23
CA SER A 6 47.50 -13.35 -23.28
C SER A 6 46.62 -12.09 -23.23
N SER A 7 46.58 -11.31 -22.15
CA SER A 7 47.59 -10.68 -21.25
C SER A 7 48.17 -9.38 -21.79
N GLY A 8 47.97 -8.29 -21.04
CA GLY A 8 48.68 -7.03 -21.23
C GLY A 8 48.59 -6.16 -19.97
N ALA A 9 49.62 -6.25 -19.12
CA ALA A 9 49.86 -5.38 -17.98
C ALA A 9 50.90 -4.30 -18.35
N ALA A 10 50.75 -3.08 -17.84
CA ALA A 10 51.83 -2.09 -17.81
C ALA A 10 51.79 -1.23 -16.54
N ARG A 11 52.99 -0.93 -16.04
CA ARG A 11 53.34 -0.49 -14.68
C ARG A 11 53.40 1.04 -14.51
N ARG A 12 53.12 1.44 -13.25
CA ARG A 12 53.79 2.42 -12.35
C ARG A 12 54.43 3.69 -12.95
N ARG A 13 54.17 4.83 -12.30
CA ARG A 13 55.23 5.76 -11.84
C ARG A 13 54.78 6.60 -10.64
N THR A 14 55.48 6.40 -9.52
CA THR A 14 55.55 7.28 -8.36
C THR A 14 56.56 8.40 -8.62
N MET A 15 56.27 9.62 -8.17
CA MET A 15 57.28 10.68 -7.99
C MET A 15 57.17 11.27 -6.59
N PHE A 16 58.28 11.16 -5.86
CA PHE A 16 58.60 11.90 -4.65
C PHE A 16 59.00 13.34 -5.02
N SER A 17 58.58 14.32 -4.20
CA SER A 17 59.29 15.59 -4.05
C SER A 17 59.40 15.95 -2.56
N ARG A 18 60.54 16.55 -2.20
CA ARG A 18 61.07 16.77 -0.84
C ARG A 18 60.91 18.26 -0.39
N PRO A 19 61.28 18.65 0.84
CA PRO A 19 60.47 19.50 1.72
C PRO A 19 60.90 20.98 1.81
N GLY A 20 60.05 21.82 2.38
CA GLY A 20 60.33 23.22 2.67
C GLY A 20 59.74 23.72 4.00
N ARG A 21 60.64 23.84 4.99
CA ARG A 21 60.74 24.84 6.08
C ARG A 21 59.58 25.11 7.06
N ALA A 22 59.94 24.88 8.31
CA ALA A 22 59.37 25.29 9.58
C ALA A 22 58.86 26.75 9.69
N CYS A 23 57.70 26.90 10.33
CA CYS A 23 57.39 28.00 11.23
C CYS A 23 56.75 27.42 12.49
N ARG A 24 57.39 27.63 13.65
CA ARG A 24 56.90 27.28 14.97
C ARG A 24 55.82 28.29 15.37
N GLY A 25 54.58 27.84 15.52
CA GLY A 25 53.48 28.58 16.14
C GLY A 25 52.92 27.74 17.28
N LEU A 26 52.89 28.30 18.49
CA LEU A 26 52.36 27.73 19.72
C LEU A 26 50.89 27.31 19.50
N ALA A 27 50.59 26.01 19.49
CA ALA A 27 49.22 25.50 19.48
C ALA A 27 48.86 25.08 20.91
N ILE A 28 47.95 25.84 21.52
CA ILE A 28 47.26 25.51 22.75
C ILE A 28 46.44 24.24 22.46
N LEU A 29 46.75 23.14 23.17
CA LEU A 29 45.99 21.90 23.14
C LEU A 29 44.67 22.13 23.90
N THR A 30 43.64 22.60 23.21
CA THR A 30 42.26 22.38 23.62
C THR A 30 41.92 20.93 23.29
N LEU A 31 41.83 20.07 24.32
CA LEU A 31 41.14 18.80 24.21
C LEU A 31 39.66 19.11 23.93
N ALA A 32 39.29 19.24 22.66
CA ALA A 32 37.91 19.10 22.26
C ALA A 32 37.59 17.60 22.39
N ALA A 33 36.85 17.24 23.43
CA ALA A 33 36.14 15.98 23.46
C ALA A 33 35.16 15.99 22.28
N VAL A 34 35.58 15.43 21.14
CA VAL A 34 34.66 15.04 20.09
C VAL A 34 33.87 13.88 20.71
N ALA A 35 32.72 14.19 21.30
CA ALA A 35 31.69 13.20 21.53
C ALA A 35 31.40 12.60 20.15
N ALA A 36 31.94 11.41 19.89
CA ALA A 36 31.56 10.63 18.74
C ALA A 36 30.05 10.40 18.89
N ARG A 37 29.23 11.17 18.16
CA ARG A 37 27.84 10.81 17.93
C ARG A 37 27.90 9.40 17.38
N ALA A 38 27.34 8.45 18.13
CA ALA A 38 27.07 7.13 17.60
C ALA A 38 26.38 7.29 16.24
N PRO A 39 26.72 6.47 15.23
CA PRO A 39 25.96 6.49 13.97
C PRO A 39 24.48 6.42 14.34
N ALA A 40 23.68 7.34 13.80
CA ALA A 40 22.23 7.31 14.01
C ALA A 40 21.78 5.89 13.69
N GLN A 41 21.27 5.17 14.69
CA GLN A 41 20.69 3.86 14.50
C GLN A 41 19.65 4.00 13.38
N ASP A 42 19.64 3.05 12.44
CA ASP A 42 18.56 2.95 11.48
C ASP A 42 17.25 2.91 12.27
N PRO A 43 16.35 3.91 12.18
CA PRO A 43 15.13 3.92 12.98
C PRO A 43 14.21 2.73 12.65
N THR A 44 14.50 2.00 11.58
CA THR A 44 13.71 0.86 11.12
C THR A 44 14.15 -0.48 11.66
N ALA A 45 15.37 -0.61 12.20
CA ALA A 45 15.91 -1.86 12.71
C ALA A 45 16.87 -1.65 13.90
N TYR A 46 16.95 -2.63 14.79
CA TYR A 46 17.84 -2.57 15.94
C TYR A 46 18.43 -3.94 16.25
N THR A 47 19.56 -3.94 16.96
CA THR A 47 20.22 -5.17 17.40
C THR A 47 19.85 -5.48 18.85
N GLN A 48 19.56 -6.75 19.11
CA GLN A 48 19.22 -7.29 20.41
C GLN A 48 20.15 -8.46 20.73
N GLU A 49 20.65 -8.52 21.95
CA GLU A 49 21.55 -9.60 22.38
C GLU A 49 20.83 -10.68 23.19
N LEU A 50 21.15 -11.93 22.89
CA LEU A 50 20.71 -13.12 23.62
C LEU A 50 21.92 -13.91 24.10
N GLU A 51 21.83 -14.44 25.32
CA GLU A 51 22.81 -15.35 25.89
C GLU A 51 22.16 -16.70 26.17
N ILE A 52 22.76 -17.77 25.65
CA ILE A 52 22.29 -19.14 25.76
C ILE A 52 23.39 -19.96 26.42
N GLU A 53 23.08 -20.51 27.59
CA GLU A 53 23.95 -21.38 28.36
C GLU A 53 23.58 -22.84 28.12
N PHE A 54 24.57 -23.66 27.82
CA PHE A 54 24.41 -25.10 27.60
C PHE A 54 25.03 -25.92 28.72
N ARG A 55 24.62 -27.19 28.82
CA ARG A 55 25.18 -28.13 29.81
C ARG A 55 26.66 -28.43 29.55
N SER A 56 27.11 -28.36 28.30
CA SER A 56 28.48 -28.65 27.91
C SER A 56 28.93 -27.80 26.73
N ALA A 57 30.25 -27.61 26.61
CA ALA A 57 30.85 -26.92 25.46
C ALA A 57 30.61 -27.67 24.14
N ALA A 58 30.45 -29.00 24.18
CA ALA A 58 30.09 -29.80 23.02
C ALA A 58 28.66 -29.48 22.56
N SER A 59 27.71 -29.35 23.50
CA SER A 59 26.34 -28.95 23.19
C SER A 59 26.31 -27.52 22.63
N ALA A 60 27.03 -26.57 23.23
CA ALA A 60 27.15 -25.21 22.70
C ALA A 60 27.76 -25.14 21.29
N ALA A 61 28.72 -26.01 21.00
CA ALA A 61 29.34 -26.13 19.67
C ALA A 61 28.42 -26.78 18.63
N ALA A 62 27.60 -27.75 19.05
CA ALA A 62 26.68 -28.48 18.16
C ALA A 62 25.39 -27.70 17.87
N ALA A 63 24.98 -26.79 18.75
CA ALA A 63 23.73 -26.06 18.62
C ALA A 63 23.69 -25.14 17.39
N THR A 64 22.61 -25.25 16.63
CA THR A 64 22.21 -24.33 15.56
C THR A 64 21.01 -23.51 16.02
N ILE A 65 20.92 -22.27 15.54
CA ILE A 65 19.83 -21.35 15.88
C ILE A 65 19.21 -20.86 14.58
N GLU A 66 17.90 -21.01 14.49
CA GLU A 66 17.12 -20.69 13.29
C GLU A 66 15.92 -19.84 13.68
N ILE A 67 15.51 -18.95 12.78
CA ILE A 67 14.29 -18.16 12.92
C ILE A 67 13.15 -19.00 12.37
N GLU A 68 12.12 -19.24 13.18
CA GLU A 68 10.96 -20.02 12.74
C GLU A 68 10.10 -19.24 11.73
N PRO A 69 9.51 -19.89 10.72
CA PRO A 69 8.66 -19.22 9.73
C PRO A 69 7.35 -18.67 10.32
N LEU A 70 6.88 -19.24 11.43
CA LEU A 70 5.66 -18.85 12.15
C LEU A 70 5.88 -18.88 13.66
N LEU A 71 5.07 -18.10 14.38
CA LEU A 71 5.09 -18.05 15.84
C LEU A 71 4.96 -19.47 16.43
N ASP A 72 5.75 -19.78 17.45
CA ASP A 72 5.84 -21.09 18.12
C ASP A 72 6.26 -22.26 17.22
N GLY A 73 6.73 -22.00 16.00
CA GLY A 73 7.05 -23.03 15.01
C GLY A 73 5.83 -23.74 14.43
N ARG A 74 4.66 -23.08 14.43
CA ARG A 74 3.40 -23.64 13.92
C ARG A 74 3.46 -23.96 12.43
N HIS A 75 2.77 -25.02 12.02
CA HIS A 75 2.64 -25.42 10.62
C HIS A 75 1.81 -24.43 9.77
N ARG A 76 0.75 -23.85 10.36
CA ARG A 76 -0.14 -22.90 9.67
C ARG A 76 -0.44 -21.69 10.53
N ALA A 77 -0.82 -20.60 9.88
CA ALA A 77 -1.52 -19.48 10.50
C ALA A 77 -2.98 -19.49 10.04
N VAL A 78 -3.90 -19.07 10.91
CA VAL A 78 -5.34 -19.03 10.64
C VAL A 78 -5.89 -17.66 11.03
N SER A 79 -6.67 -17.06 10.14
CA SER A 79 -7.31 -15.77 10.36
C SER A 79 -8.66 -15.65 9.65
N CYS A 80 -9.27 -14.48 9.75
CA CYS A 80 -10.39 -14.05 8.92
C CYS A 80 -10.13 -12.64 8.37
N ARG A 81 -10.65 -12.37 7.18
CA ARG A 81 -10.72 -11.04 6.54
C ARG A 81 -12.19 -10.66 6.41
N TRP A 82 -12.50 -9.41 6.72
CA TRP A 82 -13.83 -8.84 6.55
C TRP A 82 -13.74 -7.42 6.00
N ASP A 83 -14.44 -7.16 4.90
CA ASP A 83 -14.35 -5.89 4.20
C ASP A 83 -15.58 -5.01 4.41
N ASP A 84 -15.40 -3.72 4.12
CA ASP A 84 -16.38 -2.64 4.16
C ASP A 84 -16.91 -2.23 5.54
N ASN A 85 -17.44 -1.00 5.59
CA ASN A 85 -18.03 -0.39 6.78
C ASN A 85 -19.51 -0.79 7.00
N TRP A 86 -19.85 -2.08 6.95
CA TRP A 86 -21.21 -2.56 7.28
C TRP A 86 -21.42 -2.62 8.80
N THR A 87 -22.53 -2.13 9.34
CA THR A 87 -22.65 -1.99 10.81
C THR A 87 -23.08 -3.27 11.54
N SER A 88 -24.34 -3.71 11.35
CA SER A 88 -24.92 -4.81 12.14
C SER A 88 -24.20 -6.14 11.90
N ASP A 89 -23.83 -6.38 10.65
CA ASP A 89 -23.38 -7.68 10.20
C ASP A 89 -21.92 -7.91 10.61
N ASN A 90 -21.11 -6.84 10.63
CA ASN A 90 -19.73 -6.87 11.12
C ASN A 90 -19.67 -7.17 12.61
N VAL A 91 -20.49 -6.49 13.43
CA VAL A 91 -20.52 -6.73 14.88
C VAL A 91 -20.95 -8.16 15.19
N ARG A 92 -22.01 -8.66 14.53
CA ARG A 92 -22.50 -10.01 14.77
C ARG A 92 -21.51 -11.08 14.36
N THR A 93 -20.86 -10.92 13.21
CA THR A 93 -19.78 -11.82 12.76
C THR A 93 -18.61 -11.83 13.76
N ARG A 94 -18.21 -10.67 14.29
CA ARG A 94 -17.18 -10.59 15.34
C ARG A 94 -17.57 -11.35 16.62
N GLU A 95 -18.80 -11.22 17.07
CA GLU A 95 -19.31 -11.96 18.24
C GLU A 95 -19.21 -13.47 18.03
N ILE A 96 -19.63 -13.97 16.85
CA ILE A 96 -19.54 -15.39 16.53
C ILE A 96 -18.09 -15.85 16.48
N MET A 97 -17.18 -15.09 15.84
CA MET A 97 -15.75 -15.43 15.84
C MET A 97 -15.16 -15.57 17.25
N GLN A 98 -15.60 -14.71 18.18
CA GLN A 98 -15.20 -14.77 19.58
C GLN A 98 -15.64 -16.09 20.27
N GLU A 99 -16.79 -16.64 19.91
CA GLU A 99 -17.27 -17.95 20.39
C GLU A 99 -16.29 -19.09 20.00
N TYR A 100 -15.63 -18.98 18.85
CA TYR A 100 -14.67 -19.95 18.33
C TYR A 100 -13.20 -19.61 18.66
N GLY A 101 -12.94 -18.48 19.32
CA GLY A 101 -11.58 -18.02 19.61
C GLY A 101 -10.76 -17.65 18.37
N ILE A 102 -11.43 -17.37 17.24
CA ILE A 102 -10.78 -16.97 15.99
C ILE A 102 -10.66 -15.45 15.93
N ARG A 103 -9.48 -14.99 15.51
CA ARG A 103 -9.19 -13.58 15.26
C ARG A 103 -9.23 -13.27 13.78
N GLY A 104 -9.48 -12.02 13.45
CA GLY A 104 -9.50 -11.53 12.08
C GLY A 104 -9.20 -10.04 11.98
N THR A 105 -9.30 -9.55 10.75
CA THR A 105 -8.99 -8.18 10.37
C THR A 105 -10.14 -7.59 9.59
N TRP A 106 -10.60 -6.41 10.03
CA TRP A 106 -11.63 -5.65 9.37
C TRP A 106 -10.99 -4.58 8.48
N TYR A 107 -11.14 -4.71 7.17
CA TYR A 107 -10.63 -3.75 6.18
C TYR A 107 -11.64 -2.64 6.00
N LEU A 108 -11.38 -1.52 6.66
CA LEU A 108 -12.31 -0.41 6.73
C LEU A 108 -11.91 0.71 5.77
N ASN A 109 -12.93 1.33 5.19
CA ASN A 109 -12.78 2.58 4.44
C ASN A 109 -12.63 3.78 5.37
N GLY A 110 -12.59 5.01 4.85
CA GLY A 110 -12.58 6.20 5.69
C GLY A 110 -13.71 6.20 6.72
N ARG A 111 -13.48 6.78 7.90
CA ARG A 111 -14.41 6.78 9.06
C ARG A 111 -15.86 7.21 8.73
N HIS A 112 -16.01 8.10 7.75
CA HIS A 112 -17.31 8.64 7.32
C HIS A 112 -17.84 8.00 6.04
N PHE A 113 -17.16 6.97 5.54
CA PHE A 113 -17.67 6.13 4.46
C PHE A 113 -18.70 5.16 5.02
N VAL A 114 -19.87 5.11 4.39
CA VAL A 114 -20.95 4.17 4.72
C VAL A 114 -21.48 3.55 3.43
N PRO A 115 -21.47 2.22 3.31
CA PRO A 115 -22.15 1.54 2.22
C PRO A 115 -23.66 1.87 2.21
N GLY A 116 -24.18 2.35 1.09
CA GLY A 116 -25.62 2.62 0.92
C GLY A 116 -26.07 4.09 1.07
N GLY A 117 -25.16 5.02 1.38
CA GLY A 117 -25.41 6.46 1.28
C GLY A 117 -26.00 7.08 2.55
N GLU A 118 -25.12 7.81 3.24
CA GLU A 118 -25.30 8.92 4.20
C GLU A 118 -24.08 8.83 5.14
N PRO A 119 -23.19 9.84 5.21
CA PRO A 119 -22.00 9.77 6.05
C PRO A 119 -22.37 9.60 7.53
N ALA A 120 -22.10 8.42 8.08
CA ALA A 120 -22.16 8.16 9.51
C ALA A 120 -20.75 7.96 10.04
N ASP A 121 -20.53 8.35 11.29
CA ASP A 121 -19.29 8.05 11.98
C ASP A 121 -19.23 6.56 12.32
N TYR A 122 -18.36 5.80 11.64
CA TYR A 122 -18.18 4.37 11.86
C TYR A 122 -17.28 4.02 13.07
N LEU A 123 -16.68 5.01 13.74
CA LEU A 123 -15.77 4.80 14.86
C LEU A 123 -16.36 3.95 16.00
N PRO A 124 -17.62 4.15 16.45
CA PRO A 124 -18.20 3.32 17.51
C PRO A 124 -18.27 1.84 17.14
N VAL A 125 -18.47 1.52 15.86
CA VAL A 125 -18.47 0.15 15.35
C VAL A 125 -17.03 -0.37 15.30
N ALA A 126 -16.12 0.38 14.69
CA ALA A 126 -14.71 0.00 14.60
C ALA A 126 -14.07 -0.32 15.98
N ARG A 127 -14.41 0.43 17.03
CA ARG A 127 -13.97 0.13 18.41
C ARG A 127 -14.48 -1.23 18.92
N GLN A 128 -15.70 -1.60 18.58
CA GLN A 128 -16.24 -2.93 18.94
C GLN A 128 -15.54 -4.05 18.16
N LEU A 129 -15.17 -3.78 16.90
CA LEU A 129 -14.52 -4.76 16.04
C LEU A 129 -13.12 -5.17 16.53
N LEU A 130 -12.42 -4.31 17.29
CA LEU A 130 -11.12 -4.63 17.90
C LEU A 130 -11.17 -5.63 19.07
N ALA A 131 -12.35 -5.84 19.67
CA ALA A 131 -12.47 -6.75 20.80
C ALA A 131 -12.09 -8.19 20.42
N GLY A 132 -11.52 -8.95 21.35
CA GLY A 132 -11.15 -10.36 21.13
C GLY A 132 -9.82 -10.58 20.38
N GLY A 133 -8.98 -9.55 20.23
CA GLY A 133 -7.68 -9.66 19.55
C GLY A 133 -7.77 -9.48 18.02
N ASN A 134 -8.88 -8.93 17.54
CA ASN A 134 -9.05 -8.54 16.15
C ASN A 134 -8.26 -7.26 15.82
N SER A 135 -8.07 -6.98 14.54
CA SER A 135 -7.37 -5.76 14.08
C SER A 135 -8.14 -5.03 12.98
N ILE A 136 -7.71 -3.82 12.66
CA ILE A 136 -8.20 -3.03 11.53
C ILE A 136 -7.12 -2.99 10.43
N GLY A 137 -7.56 -3.17 9.20
CA GLY A 137 -6.79 -3.01 7.96
C GLY A 137 -7.30 -1.84 7.12
N GLY A 138 -6.53 -1.40 6.14
CA GLY A 138 -6.92 -0.32 5.23
C GLY A 138 -7.67 -0.81 3.99
N HIS A 139 -8.73 -0.10 3.60
CA HIS A 139 -9.54 -0.41 2.40
C HIS A 139 -9.76 0.80 1.48
N ALA A 140 -8.80 1.73 1.41
CA ALA A 140 -8.92 3.08 0.81
C ALA A 140 -9.94 4.02 1.50
N LEU A 141 -9.81 5.33 1.31
CA LEU A 141 -10.67 6.30 2.00
C LEU A 141 -12.10 6.27 1.48
N THR A 142 -12.29 6.21 0.15
CA THR A 142 -13.61 6.38 -0.47
C THR A 142 -14.09 5.15 -1.25
N HIS A 143 -13.52 3.98 -0.96
CA HIS A 143 -13.82 2.71 -1.64
C HIS A 143 -13.80 2.83 -3.18
N PRO A 144 -12.70 3.28 -3.82
CA PRO A 144 -12.65 3.48 -5.27
C PRO A 144 -12.11 2.26 -6.03
N TYR A 145 -12.30 2.23 -7.35
CA TYR A 145 -11.43 1.44 -8.24
C TYR A 145 -10.10 2.17 -8.33
N LEU A 146 -9.19 1.83 -7.42
CA LEU A 146 -7.96 2.58 -7.18
C LEU A 146 -7.12 2.73 -8.46
N THR A 147 -7.22 1.77 -9.37
CA THR A 147 -6.38 1.71 -10.57
C THR A 147 -6.74 2.76 -11.62
N TYR A 148 -7.94 3.35 -11.52
CA TYR A 148 -8.41 4.47 -12.35
C TYR A 148 -7.82 5.80 -11.94
N TYR A 149 -7.26 5.90 -10.74
CA TYR A 149 -6.79 7.16 -10.19
C TYR A 149 -5.37 7.47 -10.63
N HIS A 150 -5.07 8.76 -10.73
CA HIS A 150 -3.68 9.19 -10.90
C HIS A 150 -2.89 8.90 -9.61
N SER A 151 -1.57 8.76 -9.74
CA SER A 151 -0.69 8.23 -8.68
C SER A 151 -0.78 9.00 -7.36
N ASN A 152 -0.88 10.33 -7.41
CA ASN A 152 -1.06 11.16 -6.22
C ASN A 152 -2.39 10.90 -5.48
N ARG A 153 -3.49 10.66 -6.21
CA ARG A 153 -4.77 10.31 -5.58
C ARG A 153 -4.75 8.91 -5.02
N MET A 154 -4.16 7.94 -5.74
CA MET A 154 -3.96 6.59 -5.21
C MET A 154 -3.24 6.64 -3.86
N PHE A 155 -2.15 7.42 -3.77
CA PHE A 155 -1.43 7.59 -2.52
C PHE A 155 -2.26 8.27 -1.42
N ALA A 156 -3.07 9.28 -1.76
CA ALA A 156 -3.96 9.93 -0.79
C ALA A 156 -5.01 8.98 -0.21
N GLU A 157 -5.61 8.12 -1.04
CA GLU A 157 -6.55 7.07 -0.61
C GLU A 157 -5.89 6.09 0.37
N THR A 158 -4.71 5.61 0.01
CA THR A 158 -3.98 4.58 0.75
C THR A 158 -3.36 5.12 2.03
N ALA A 159 -2.59 6.20 1.97
CA ALA A 159 -1.94 6.78 3.15
C ALA A 159 -2.98 7.42 4.10
N GLY A 160 -4.02 8.04 3.53
CA GLY A 160 -5.05 8.69 4.31
C GLY A 160 -5.90 7.72 5.13
N VAL A 161 -6.28 6.56 4.57
CA VAL A 161 -7.07 5.57 5.33
C VAL A 161 -6.29 5.01 6.52
N ARG A 162 -4.98 4.82 6.35
CA ARG A 162 -4.08 4.40 7.42
C ARG A 162 -4.00 5.44 8.53
N ALA A 163 -3.63 6.68 8.22
CA ALA A 163 -3.52 7.75 9.20
C ALA A 163 -4.85 7.99 9.95
N CYS A 164 -5.98 7.93 9.23
CA CYS A 164 -7.32 8.09 9.79
C CYS A 164 -7.64 7.02 10.85
N TRP A 165 -7.40 5.74 10.55
CA TRP A 165 -7.73 4.66 11.49
C TRP A 165 -6.71 4.52 12.60
N GLU A 166 -5.42 4.71 12.31
CA GLU A 166 -4.39 4.66 13.36
C GLU A 166 -4.68 5.70 14.43
N ALA A 167 -4.96 6.95 14.03
CA ALA A 167 -5.26 8.03 14.97
C ALA A 167 -6.61 7.84 15.69
N ALA A 168 -7.64 7.34 15.01
CA ALA A 168 -8.95 7.19 15.64
C ALA A 168 -9.01 6.07 16.70
N LEU A 169 -8.16 5.05 16.56
CA LEU A 169 -8.24 3.80 17.33
C LEU A 169 -7.01 3.52 18.19
N ASP A 170 -5.97 4.36 18.13
CA ASP A 170 -4.68 4.16 18.82
C ASP A 170 -4.05 2.78 18.49
N THR A 171 -4.18 2.33 17.24
CA THR A 171 -3.66 1.03 16.80
C THR A 171 -3.00 1.13 15.44
N PRO A 172 -1.81 0.55 15.23
CA PRO A 172 -1.19 0.52 13.91
C PRO A 172 -2.02 -0.23 12.87
N VAL A 173 -1.99 0.26 11.63
CA VAL A 173 -2.69 -0.34 10.48
C VAL A 173 -1.64 -0.65 9.42
N VAL A 174 -1.33 -1.93 9.26
CA VAL A 174 -0.20 -2.39 8.42
C VAL A 174 -0.59 -3.35 7.30
N SER A 175 -1.84 -3.78 7.30
CA SER A 175 -2.43 -4.65 6.30
C SER A 175 -3.43 -3.92 5.41
N TYR A 176 -3.49 -4.28 4.12
CA TYR A 176 -4.38 -3.68 3.13
C TYR A 176 -5.17 -4.71 2.32
N ALA A 177 -6.41 -4.37 1.95
CA ALA A 177 -7.23 -5.09 0.97
C ALA A 177 -7.72 -4.12 -0.10
N TYR A 178 -7.72 -4.53 -1.36
CA TYR A 178 -8.12 -3.66 -2.46
C TYR A 178 -9.64 -3.63 -2.61
N SER A 179 -10.21 -2.43 -2.63
CA SER A 179 -11.60 -2.21 -3.02
C SER A 179 -11.86 -2.84 -4.38
N PHE A 180 -12.95 -3.60 -4.47
CA PHE A 180 -13.37 -4.33 -5.68
C PHE A 180 -12.32 -5.28 -6.28
N VAL A 181 -11.27 -5.63 -5.52
CA VAL A 181 -10.15 -6.46 -6.02
C VAL A 181 -9.52 -5.83 -7.29
N ASP A 182 -9.59 -4.50 -7.41
CA ASP A 182 -9.14 -3.77 -8.57
C ASP A 182 -7.62 -3.58 -8.55
N LEU A 183 -6.93 -4.51 -9.22
CA LEU A 183 -5.46 -4.64 -9.14
C LEU A 183 -4.75 -4.46 -10.49
N ARG A 184 -5.35 -5.00 -11.55
CA ARG A 184 -4.71 -5.16 -12.87
C ARG A 184 -5.68 -4.76 -13.99
N PRO A 185 -5.91 -3.47 -14.22
CA PRO A 185 -6.76 -3.06 -15.32
C PRO A 185 -6.09 -3.21 -16.66
N GLU A 186 -6.68 -4.03 -17.52
CA GLU A 186 -6.38 -3.97 -18.95
C GLU A 186 -6.74 -2.57 -19.49
N PRO A 187 -5.91 -1.99 -20.39
CA PRO A 187 -4.79 -2.64 -21.08
C PRO A 187 -3.42 -2.51 -20.37
N GLU A 188 -3.34 -1.83 -19.22
CA GLU A 188 -2.05 -1.54 -18.57
C GLU A 188 -1.57 -2.66 -17.63
N GLY A 189 -2.50 -3.49 -17.13
CA GLY A 189 -2.27 -4.71 -16.38
C GLY A 189 -1.21 -4.57 -15.29
N ALA A 190 -0.09 -5.27 -15.46
CA ALA A 190 1.01 -5.34 -14.49
C ALA A 190 1.68 -3.98 -14.20
N ALA A 191 1.64 -3.02 -15.13
CA ALA A 191 2.22 -1.69 -14.88
C ALA A 191 1.48 -0.96 -13.76
N VAL A 192 0.15 -1.02 -13.78
CA VAL A 192 -0.70 -0.40 -12.76
C VAL A 192 -0.59 -1.13 -11.42
N LEU A 193 -0.48 -2.46 -11.46
CA LEU A 193 -0.23 -3.23 -10.23
C LEU A 193 1.10 -2.85 -9.58
N ARG A 194 2.21 -2.75 -10.34
CA ARG A 194 3.49 -2.33 -9.75
C ARG A 194 3.41 -0.93 -9.13
N ARG A 195 2.66 -0.02 -9.77
CA ARG A 195 2.38 1.33 -9.24
C ARG A 195 1.58 1.29 -7.94
N SER A 196 0.55 0.44 -7.86
CA SER A 196 -0.25 0.31 -6.63
C SER A 196 0.55 -0.34 -5.49
N LEU A 197 1.34 -1.37 -5.77
CA LEU A 197 2.23 -2.01 -4.78
C LEU A 197 3.27 -1.03 -4.20
N GLU A 198 3.89 -0.23 -5.06
CA GLU A 198 4.81 0.82 -4.60
C GLU A 198 4.08 1.90 -3.76
N THR A 199 2.84 2.22 -4.12
CA THR A 199 1.99 3.14 -3.35
C THR A 199 1.71 2.60 -1.94
N LEU A 200 1.36 1.32 -1.81
CA LEU A 200 1.15 0.65 -0.52
C LEU A 200 2.39 0.71 0.37
N LYS A 201 3.57 0.35 -0.18
CA LYS A 201 4.85 0.40 0.54
C LYS A 201 5.16 1.80 1.05
N ARG A 202 5.03 2.80 0.18
CA ARG A 202 5.27 4.20 0.53
C ARG A 202 4.32 4.69 1.60
N ALA A 203 3.08 4.21 1.62
CA ALA A 203 2.09 4.51 2.64
C ALA A 203 2.34 3.77 3.98
N GLY A 204 3.26 2.79 4.01
CA GLY A 204 3.66 2.06 5.22
C GLY A 204 2.95 0.74 5.44
N PHE A 205 2.22 0.24 4.45
CA PHE A 205 1.69 -1.12 4.48
C PHE A 205 2.81 -2.13 4.20
N ILE A 206 2.78 -3.25 4.92
CA ILE A 206 3.73 -4.37 4.73
C ILE A 206 3.02 -5.66 4.31
N HIS A 207 1.69 -5.64 4.18
CA HIS A 207 0.89 -6.81 3.86
C HIS A 207 -0.31 -6.50 2.97
N ILE A 208 -0.69 -7.47 2.15
CA ILE A 208 -1.86 -7.48 1.29
C ILE A 208 -2.68 -8.75 1.55
N ALA A 209 -3.99 -8.61 1.72
CA ALA A 209 -4.90 -9.74 1.86
C ALA A 209 -5.66 -10.01 0.55
N GLU A 210 -5.02 -10.63 -0.44
CA GLU A 210 -5.63 -10.97 -1.74
C GLU A 210 -5.20 -12.36 -2.24
N TYR A 211 -5.83 -12.86 -3.31
CA TYR A 211 -5.44 -14.15 -3.92
C TYR A 211 -4.00 -14.14 -4.41
N ALA A 212 -3.23 -15.18 -4.06
CA ALA A 212 -1.83 -15.32 -4.45
C ALA A 212 -1.60 -15.41 -5.97
N SER A 213 -2.56 -15.97 -6.71
CA SER A 213 -2.51 -16.06 -8.17
C SER A 213 -2.39 -14.70 -8.85
N PHE A 214 -2.92 -13.63 -8.23
CA PHE A 214 -2.81 -12.25 -8.73
C PHE A 214 -1.41 -11.67 -8.68
N PHE A 215 -0.43 -12.38 -8.12
CA PHE A 215 0.96 -11.92 -8.02
C PHE A 215 1.95 -12.93 -8.59
N SER A 216 1.47 -13.99 -9.27
CA SER A 216 2.30 -15.10 -9.76
C SER A 216 3.43 -14.73 -10.72
N ASP A 217 3.34 -13.59 -11.38
CA ASP A 217 4.30 -13.03 -12.34
C ASP A 217 5.04 -11.77 -11.82
N ILE A 218 4.92 -11.45 -10.53
CA ILE A 218 5.56 -10.28 -9.91
C ILE A 218 6.35 -10.71 -8.67
N ASP A 219 7.56 -10.16 -8.53
CA ASP A 219 8.32 -10.24 -7.29
C ASP A 219 7.70 -9.33 -6.22
N LEU A 220 7.05 -9.94 -5.23
CA LEU A 220 6.27 -9.25 -4.20
C LEU A 220 7.10 -9.09 -2.93
N ASP A 221 7.49 -7.85 -2.62
CA ASP A 221 8.16 -7.47 -1.36
C ASP A 221 7.15 -7.00 -0.29
N LEU A 222 5.89 -7.42 -0.40
CA LEU A 222 4.87 -7.31 0.63
C LEU A 222 4.47 -8.71 1.08
N GLU A 223 4.13 -8.87 2.35
CA GLU A 223 3.57 -10.11 2.84
C GLU A 223 2.18 -10.35 2.24
N LEU A 224 1.83 -11.62 2.06
CA LEU A 224 0.55 -12.01 1.50
C LEU A 224 -0.11 -13.08 2.39
N SER A 225 -1.41 -12.92 2.62
CA SER A 225 -2.29 -13.97 3.12
C SER A 225 -3.20 -14.46 1.99
N PRO A 226 -3.08 -15.71 1.54
CA PRO A 226 -4.00 -16.24 0.55
C PRO A 226 -5.37 -16.37 1.20
N ILE A 227 -6.39 -15.92 0.47
CA ILE A 227 -7.78 -16.01 0.90
C ILE A 227 -8.41 -17.29 0.35
N MET A 228 -9.20 -17.97 1.18
CA MET A 228 -9.99 -19.14 0.77
C MET A 228 -11.22 -18.70 -0.04
N PRO A 229 -11.93 -19.62 -0.71
CA PRO A 229 -13.17 -19.30 -1.39
C PRO A 229 -14.13 -18.46 -0.51
N PRO A 230 -14.61 -17.30 -1.01
CA PRO A 230 -15.29 -16.32 -0.18
C PRO A 230 -16.69 -16.78 0.25
N GLU A 231 -17.40 -15.92 0.97
CA GLU A 231 -18.69 -16.20 1.59
C GLU A 231 -19.76 -16.68 0.60
N ASN A 232 -19.64 -16.31 -0.67
CA ASN A 232 -20.58 -16.68 -1.74
C ASN A 232 -20.37 -18.11 -2.31
N ASN A 233 -19.38 -18.86 -1.83
CA ASN A 233 -19.19 -20.28 -2.15
C ASN A 233 -19.83 -21.17 -1.08
N ASP A 234 -20.13 -22.43 -1.40
CA ASP A 234 -20.63 -23.37 -0.39
C ASP A 234 -19.52 -23.85 0.58
N PHE A 235 -19.95 -24.46 1.68
CA PHE A 235 -19.04 -25.02 2.69
C PHE A 235 -18.07 -26.03 2.10
N GLU A 236 -18.54 -26.91 1.21
CA GLU A 236 -17.72 -28.02 0.72
C GLU A 236 -16.56 -27.51 -0.14
N THR A 237 -16.82 -26.51 -1.00
CA THR A 237 -15.78 -25.80 -1.76
C THR A 237 -14.77 -25.13 -0.82
N PHE A 238 -15.25 -24.49 0.25
CA PHE A 238 -14.38 -23.89 1.27
C PHE A 238 -13.54 -24.95 2.00
N ALA A 239 -14.14 -26.07 2.40
CA ALA A 239 -13.50 -27.14 3.14
C ALA A 239 -12.42 -27.86 2.30
N GLU A 240 -12.72 -28.16 1.03
CA GLU A 240 -11.75 -28.72 0.08
C GLU A 240 -10.55 -27.79 -0.12
N ALA A 241 -10.78 -26.48 -0.22
CA ALA A 241 -9.71 -25.50 -0.34
C ALA A 241 -8.85 -25.40 0.93
N VAL A 242 -9.47 -25.45 2.12
CA VAL A 242 -8.75 -25.47 3.40
C VAL A 242 -7.89 -26.74 3.54
N GLU A 243 -8.44 -27.91 3.19
CA GLU A 243 -7.74 -29.19 3.23
C GLU A 243 -6.52 -29.18 2.29
N TRP A 244 -6.74 -28.76 1.04
CA TRP A 244 -5.65 -28.57 0.08
C TRP A 244 -4.58 -27.61 0.62
N ALA A 245 -5.01 -26.44 1.12
CA ALA A 245 -4.11 -25.43 1.63
C ALA A 245 -3.35 -25.89 2.88
N TYR A 246 -3.91 -26.78 3.71
CA TYR A 246 -3.26 -27.32 4.90
C TYR A 246 -2.17 -28.35 4.55
N HIS A 247 -2.36 -29.14 3.49
CA HIS A 247 -1.46 -30.22 3.10
C HIS A 247 -0.43 -29.84 2.01
N ASP A 248 -0.62 -28.73 1.30
CA ASP A 248 0.33 -28.29 0.27
C ASP A 248 1.64 -27.75 0.86
N GLU A 249 2.76 -28.43 0.59
CA GLU A 249 4.09 -28.04 1.10
C GLU A 249 4.58 -26.70 0.55
N GLN A 250 4.28 -26.37 -0.72
CA GLN A 250 4.76 -25.15 -1.33
C GLN A 250 4.01 -23.94 -0.76
N LEU A 251 2.69 -24.06 -0.61
CA LEU A 251 1.86 -23.07 0.05
C LEU A 251 2.26 -22.90 1.52
N SER A 252 2.54 -23.99 2.24
CA SER A 252 3.08 -23.95 3.61
C SER A 252 4.28 -23.03 3.75
N ARG A 253 5.24 -23.14 2.82
CA ARG A 253 6.51 -22.41 2.91
C ARG A 253 6.34 -20.96 2.50
N SER A 254 5.57 -20.72 1.45
CA SER A 254 5.48 -19.42 0.79
C SER A 254 4.41 -18.52 1.44
N PHE A 255 3.26 -19.11 1.74
CA PHE A 255 2.02 -18.44 2.13
C PHE A 255 1.27 -19.23 3.22
N PRO A 256 1.83 -19.38 4.44
CA PRO A 256 1.33 -20.30 5.46
C PRO A 256 -0.04 -19.93 6.10
N MET A 257 -0.64 -18.81 5.72
CA MET A 257 -1.93 -18.36 6.25
C MET A 257 -3.10 -19.01 5.52
N ILE A 258 -4.13 -19.41 6.26
CA ILE A 258 -5.45 -19.79 5.76
C ILE A 258 -6.45 -18.77 6.31
N SER A 259 -7.21 -18.10 5.43
CA SER A 259 -8.14 -17.05 5.82
C SER A 259 -9.56 -17.26 5.28
N ASN A 260 -10.56 -17.28 6.17
CA ASN A 260 -11.95 -17.08 5.76
C ASN A 260 -12.14 -15.62 5.31
N SER A 261 -12.89 -15.41 4.25
CA SER A 261 -13.09 -14.11 3.59
C SER A 261 -14.47 -14.10 2.92
N MET A 262 -15.02 -12.99 2.44
CA MET A 262 -14.51 -11.62 2.37
C MET A 262 -15.45 -10.62 3.06
N HIS A 263 -16.77 -10.80 2.98
CA HIS A 263 -17.73 -9.90 3.63
C HIS A 263 -18.52 -10.59 4.74
N ALA A 264 -18.92 -9.82 5.74
CA ALA A 264 -19.72 -10.30 6.87
C ALA A 264 -21.22 -10.46 6.52
N TRP A 265 -21.58 -10.80 5.28
CA TRP A 265 -22.96 -10.80 4.78
C TRP A 265 -23.84 -11.98 5.24
N TYR A 266 -23.32 -12.86 6.08
CA TYR A 266 -24.07 -13.98 6.63
C TYR A 266 -25.36 -13.52 7.33
N GLY A 267 -26.47 -14.17 6.99
CA GLY A 267 -27.78 -13.86 7.57
C GLY A 267 -28.40 -12.56 7.05
N THR A 268 -27.83 -11.98 5.98
CA THR A 268 -28.39 -10.82 5.28
C THR A 268 -29.01 -11.25 3.95
N PHE A 269 -29.78 -10.37 3.31
CA PHE A 269 -30.34 -10.62 1.98
C PHE A 269 -29.29 -10.70 0.86
N ARG A 270 -28.04 -10.32 1.12
CA ARG A 270 -26.94 -10.32 0.14
C ARG A 270 -26.32 -11.70 -0.05
N LEU A 271 -26.56 -12.61 0.88
CA LEU A 271 -26.00 -13.94 0.87
C LEU A 271 -27.11 -14.98 1.01
N GLN A 272 -26.99 -16.08 0.27
CA GLN A 272 -27.92 -17.21 0.41
C GLN A 272 -27.69 -18.04 1.68
N TYR A 273 -26.59 -17.76 2.40
CA TYR A 273 -26.17 -18.45 3.61
C TYR A 273 -26.39 -17.58 4.85
N ASP A 274 -26.73 -18.23 5.95
CA ASP A 274 -26.91 -17.60 7.25
C ASP A 274 -25.69 -17.80 8.18
N TYR A 275 -25.84 -17.41 9.43
CA TYR A 275 -24.78 -17.55 10.43
C TYR A 275 -24.42 -19.00 10.76
N ASP A 276 -25.24 -20.00 10.43
CA ASP A 276 -24.88 -21.40 10.67
C ASP A 276 -23.80 -21.86 9.70
N GLU A 277 -23.81 -21.36 8.46
CA GLU A 277 -22.72 -21.57 7.51
C GLU A 277 -21.40 -20.95 8.01
N LEU A 278 -21.45 -19.71 8.55
CA LEU A 278 -20.28 -19.09 9.18
C LEU A 278 -19.73 -19.95 10.32
N ARG A 279 -20.61 -20.45 11.20
CA ARG A 279 -20.23 -21.33 12.31
C ARG A 279 -19.51 -22.59 11.83
N ARG A 280 -20.03 -23.26 10.79
CA ARG A 280 -19.38 -24.45 10.19
C ARG A 280 -17.97 -24.13 9.71
N ARG A 281 -17.79 -23.01 8.99
CA ARG A 281 -16.47 -22.57 8.51
C ARG A 281 -15.50 -22.28 9.66
N LEU A 282 -15.97 -21.59 10.70
CA LEU A 282 -15.16 -21.29 11.89
C LEU A 282 -14.80 -22.54 12.70
N GLU A 283 -15.73 -23.51 12.81
CA GLU A 283 -15.47 -24.80 13.47
C GLU A 283 -14.36 -25.58 12.74
N LEU A 284 -14.41 -25.64 11.41
CA LEU A 284 -13.35 -26.26 10.60
C LEU A 284 -12.00 -25.58 10.85
N LEU A 285 -11.96 -24.26 10.80
CA LEU A 285 -10.72 -23.49 11.00
C LEU A 285 -10.16 -23.64 12.43
N GLN A 286 -11.02 -23.65 13.45
CA GLN A 286 -10.63 -23.85 14.85
C GLN A 286 -10.04 -25.26 15.07
N ALA A 287 -10.55 -26.26 14.36
CA ALA A 287 -10.13 -27.64 14.50
C ALA A 287 -8.80 -27.97 13.81
N LEU A 288 -8.21 -27.04 13.03
CA LEU A 288 -6.94 -27.27 12.35
C LEU A 288 -5.81 -27.51 13.36
N PRO A 289 -5.12 -28.68 13.32
CA PRO A 289 -4.05 -28.95 14.25
C PRO A 289 -2.82 -28.07 13.95
N ASP A 290 -2.08 -27.76 15.00
CA ASP A 290 -0.83 -26.98 14.91
C ASP A 290 -0.95 -25.65 14.14
N ALA A 291 -2.05 -24.94 14.39
CA ALA A 291 -2.34 -23.64 13.80
C ALA A 291 -2.09 -22.48 14.78
N TRP A 292 -1.51 -21.40 14.27
CA TRP A 292 -1.44 -20.10 14.92
C TRP A 292 -2.67 -19.26 14.56
N HIS A 293 -3.62 -19.13 15.49
CA HIS A 293 -4.75 -18.22 15.33
C HIS A 293 -4.34 -16.76 15.61
N CYS A 294 -4.37 -15.93 14.58
CA CYS A 294 -3.92 -14.53 14.64
C CYS A 294 -4.80 -13.61 13.79
N ASN A 295 -4.67 -12.30 14.00
CA ASN A 295 -5.14 -11.32 13.01
C ASN A 295 -4.07 -11.09 11.92
N GLN A 296 -4.42 -10.37 10.85
CA GLN A 296 -3.52 -10.19 9.71
C GLN A 296 -2.44 -9.14 9.97
N ASN A 297 -2.62 -8.21 10.91
CA ASN A 297 -1.55 -7.31 11.35
C ASN A 297 -0.45 -8.06 12.12
N GLU A 298 -0.84 -8.97 13.04
CA GLU A 298 0.09 -9.85 13.76
C GLU A 298 0.85 -10.77 12.80
N TYR A 299 0.13 -11.42 11.87
CA TYR A 299 0.73 -12.27 10.85
C TYR A 299 1.73 -11.51 9.97
N ALA A 300 1.31 -10.35 9.44
CA ALA A 300 2.14 -9.48 8.61
C ALA A 300 3.44 -9.09 9.33
N ALA A 301 3.32 -8.61 10.56
CA ALA A 301 4.44 -8.21 11.39
C ALA A 301 5.40 -9.38 11.64
N TYR A 302 4.89 -10.54 12.03
CA TYR A 302 5.72 -11.71 12.27
C TYR A 302 6.46 -12.15 11.01
N ARG A 303 5.74 -12.30 9.89
CA ARG A 303 6.33 -12.77 8.64
C ARG A 303 7.38 -11.82 8.10
N ARG A 304 7.10 -10.51 8.11
CA ARG A 304 8.07 -9.48 7.71
C ARG A 304 9.30 -9.55 8.60
N GLN A 305 9.11 -9.71 9.89
CA GLN A 305 10.18 -9.83 10.86
C GLN A 305 11.03 -11.09 10.62
N ALA A 306 10.40 -12.26 10.47
CA ALA A 306 11.08 -13.52 10.25
C ALA A 306 11.93 -13.54 8.96
N LYS A 307 11.45 -12.88 7.90
CA LYS A 307 12.19 -12.77 6.64
C LYS A 307 13.31 -11.72 6.65
N SER A 308 13.18 -10.68 7.48
CA SER A 308 14.11 -9.54 7.47
C SER A 308 15.16 -9.62 8.59
N ALA A 309 14.89 -10.38 9.65
CA ALA A 309 15.79 -10.51 10.78
C ALA A 309 16.99 -11.40 10.44
N THR A 310 18.16 -11.06 11.00
CA THR A 310 19.40 -11.80 10.80
C THR A 310 20.08 -12.09 12.14
N LEU A 311 20.78 -13.22 12.19
CA LEU A 311 21.61 -13.65 13.31
C LEU A 311 23.07 -13.33 12.96
N ASP A 312 23.49 -12.07 13.18
CA ASP A 312 24.73 -11.51 12.62
C ASP A 312 26.01 -12.04 13.27
N GLN A 313 25.96 -12.36 14.58
CA GLN A 313 27.11 -12.87 15.32
C GLN A 313 26.68 -13.95 16.29
N VAL A 314 27.28 -15.13 16.15
CA VAL A 314 27.13 -16.24 17.09
C VAL A 314 28.49 -16.52 17.71
N GLN A 315 28.78 -15.87 18.84
CA GLN A 315 30.02 -16.08 19.58
C GLN A 315 29.84 -17.27 20.52
N ARG A 316 30.83 -18.16 20.57
CA ARG A 316 30.81 -19.35 21.44
C ARG A 316 32.01 -19.31 22.36
N GLU A 317 31.76 -19.29 23.66
CA GLU A 317 32.78 -19.28 24.70
C GLU A 317 32.43 -20.33 25.76
N GLY A 318 33.18 -21.43 25.77
CA GLY A 318 32.93 -22.54 26.69
C GLY A 318 31.53 -23.12 26.51
N VAL A 319 30.69 -22.97 27.54
CA VAL A 319 29.30 -23.45 27.55
C VAL A 319 28.29 -22.40 27.09
N THR A 320 28.74 -21.19 26.79
CA THR A 320 27.88 -20.05 26.49
C THR A 320 27.94 -19.70 25.01
N LEU A 321 26.78 -19.36 24.47
CA LEU A 321 26.59 -18.86 23.12
C LEU A 321 25.90 -17.48 23.21
N THR A 322 26.51 -16.47 22.61
CA THR A 322 25.96 -15.12 22.50
C THR A 322 25.49 -14.87 21.07
N VAL A 323 24.24 -14.46 20.92
CA VAL A 323 23.59 -14.16 19.63
C VAL A 323 23.30 -12.67 19.54
N SER A 324 23.75 -12.03 18.47
CA SER A 324 23.27 -10.71 18.05
C SER A 324 22.16 -10.87 17.01
N LEU A 325 20.93 -10.52 17.39
CA LEU A 325 19.75 -10.53 16.55
C LEU A 325 19.49 -9.12 16.01
N LEU A 326 19.72 -8.89 14.71
CA LEU A 326 19.27 -7.69 14.02
C LEU A 326 17.84 -7.92 13.55
N ARG A 327 16.90 -7.05 13.93
CA ARG A 327 15.47 -7.19 13.55
C ARG A 327 14.80 -5.84 13.32
N PRO A 328 13.70 -5.79 12.55
CA PRO A 328 12.90 -4.58 12.42
C PRO A 328 12.32 -4.09 13.75
N SER A 329 12.20 -2.77 13.90
CA SER A 329 11.54 -2.13 15.05
C SER A 329 10.02 -2.40 15.04
N PRO A 330 9.38 -2.62 16.20
CA PRO A 330 7.93 -2.80 16.26
C PRO A 330 7.17 -1.57 15.72
N ARG A 331 7.76 -0.36 15.79
CA ARG A 331 7.17 0.87 15.23
C ARG A 331 6.95 0.80 13.72
N VAL A 332 7.80 0.04 13.01
CA VAL A 332 7.70 -0.22 11.57
C VAL A 332 6.81 -1.42 11.28
N LEU A 333 6.85 -2.45 12.15
CA LEU A 333 6.05 -3.67 11.97
C LEU A 333 4.57 -3.47 12.29
N GLY A 334 4.23 -2.52 13.17
CA GLY A 334 2.87 -2.27 13.64
C GLY A 334 2.30 -3.33 14.60
N SER A 335 3.15 -4.23 15.12
CA SER A 335 2.82 -5.21 16.15
C SER A 335 4.07 -5.49 16.97
N ASP A 336 3.88 -5.90 18.23
CA ASP A 336 4.93 -6.31 19.16
C ASP A 336 5.05 -7.85 19.27
N VAL A 337 4.49 -8.58 18.29
CA VAL A 337 4.59 -10.04 18.20
C VAL A 337 6.05 -10.51 18.31
N PRO A 338 6.36 -11.45 19.23
CA PRO A 338 7.73 -11.90 19.43
C PRO A 338 8.24 -12.72 18.25
N LEU A 339 9.57 -12.76 18.07
CA LEU A 339 10.21 -13.67 17.11
C LEU A 339 10.35 -15.04 17.74
N THR A 340 10.05 -16.11 17.01
CA THR A 340 10.37 -17.46 17.51
C THR A 340 11.72 -17.90 16.97
N LEU A 341 12.60 -18.31 17.87
CA LEU A 341 13.86 -18.97 17.54
C LEU A 341 13.81 -20.44 17.92
N ALA A 342 14.29 -21.29 17.03
CA ALA A 342 14.52 -22.71 17.27
C ALA A 342 16.02 -22.93 17.54
N ILE A 343 16.33 -23.66 18.61
CA ILE A 343 17.67 -24.15 18.92
C ILE A 343 17.65 -25.65 18.66
N ALA A 344 18.37 -26.07 17.63
CA ALA A 344 18.42 -27.44 17.14
C ALA A 344 19.85 -28.01 17.24
N GLY A 345 20.00 -29.29 16.90
CA GLY A 345 21.29 -30.01 16.95
C GLY A 345 21.71 -30.48 18.36
N VAL A 346 20.88 -30.19 19.37
CA VAL A 346 21.07 -30.61 20.77
C VAL A 346 19.75 -31.03 21.39
N ASP A 347 19.79 -31.85 22.45
CA ASP A 347 18.61 -32.16 23.26
C ASP A 347 18.13 -30.89 23.97
N GLU A 348 16.81 -30.71 24.09
CA GLU A 348 16.21 -29.56 24.77
C GLU A 348 16.77 -29.36 26.19
N ARG A 349 17.07 -30.46 26.89
CA ARG A 349 17.56 -30.50 28.27
C ARG A 349 19.04 -30.09 28.40
N ASP A 350 19.74 -29.98 27.28
CA ASP A 350 21.10 -29.45 27.24
C ASP A 350 21.12 -27.93 27.19
N VAL A 351 20.00 -27.27 26.90
CA VAL A 351 19.86 -25.82 27.04
C VAL A 351 19.50 -25.51 28.49
N VAL A 352 20.45 -24.96 29.24
CA VAL A 352 20.34 -24.71 30.69
C VAL A 352 19.60 -23.40 30.96
N ARG A 353 19.96 -22.35 30.23
CA ARG A 353 19.42 -21.01 30.43
C ARG A 353 19.43 -20.23 29.13
N ILE A 354 18.40 -19.42 28.94
CA ILE A 354 18.34 -18.42 27.88
C ILE A 354 17.97 -17.09 28.53
N SER A 355 18.71 -16.04 28.21
CA SER A 355 18.43 -14.72 28.75
C SER A 355 18.77 -13.59 27.79
N SER A 356 18.11 -12.45 28.00
CA SER A 356 18.43 -11.19 27.35
C SER A 356 18.43 -10.10 28.42
N ARG A 357 19.30 -9.09 28.25
CA ARG A 357 19.38 -7.97 29.21
C ARG A 357 18.20 -7.01 29.08
N SER A 358 17.60 -6.93 27.90
CA SER A 358 16.63 -5.89 27.56
C SER A 358 15.27 -6.43 27.12
N ALA A 359 15.12 -7.75 26.95
CA ALA A 359 13.88 -8.34 26.49
C ALA A 359 13.43 -9.55 27.28
N LYS A 360 12.12 -9.77 27.25
CA LYS A 360 11.48 -10.96 27.78
C LYS A 360 11.71 -12.14 26.84
N ILE A 361 12.09 -13.28 27.41
CA ILE A 361 12.19 -14.57 26.72
C ILE A 361 11.13 -15.50 27.29
N VAL A 362 10.36 -16.15 26.42
CA VAL A 362 9.32 -17.12 26.81
C VAL A 362 9.63 -18.44 26.13
N ASP A 363 9.58 -19.53 26.87
CA ASP A 363 9.69 -20.89 26.31
C ASP A 363 8.43 -21.23 25.51
N SER A 364 8.61 -21.67 24.26
CA SER A 364 7.54 -22.08 23.35
C SER A 364 7.75 -23.50 22.81
N SER A 365 8.55 -24.31 23.52
CA SER A 365 8.84 -25.68 23.13
C SER A 365 7.58 -26.55 23.20
N GLN A 366 7.34 -27.36 22.16
CA GLN A 366 6.17 -28.26 22.08
C GLN A 366 6.38 -29.59 22.84
N GLY A 367 7.51 -29.75 23.55
CA GLY A 367 7.82 -30.94 24.34
C GLY A 367 8.30 -32.15 23.53
N ASP A 368 8.77 -31.95 22.29
CA ASP A 368 9.33 -33.02 21.45
C ASP A 368 10.72 -33.51 21.92
N GLY A 369 11.36 -32.78 22.83
CA GLY A 369 12.70 -33.05 23.39
C GLY A 369 13.86 -32.85 22.42
N LYS A 370 13.58 -32.51 21.16
CA LYS A 370 14.56 -32.41 20.07
C LYS A 370 14.90 -30.97 19.71
N THR A 371 13.98 -30.05 19.92
CA THR A 371 14.15 -28.64 19.55
C THR A 371 13.70 -27.76 20.70
N LYS A 372 14.60 -26.92 21.22
CA LYS A 372 14.21 -25.86 22.15
C LYS A 372 13.67 -24.68 21.35
N ARG A 373 12.44 -24.25 21.62
CA ARG A 373 11.86 -23.04 21.01
C ARG A 373 11.68 -21.95 22.04
N ILE A 374 11.97 -20.73 21.62
CA ILE A 374 11.76 -19.54 22.44
C ILE A 374 11.09 -18.44 21.64
N ASN A 375 10.24 -17.68 22.31
CA ASN A 375 9.71 -16.41 21.84
C ASN A 375 10.56 -15.27 22.43
N VAL A 376 11.23 -14.56 21.55
CA VAL A 376 12.06 -13.39 21.84
C VAL A 376 11.22 -12.15 21.62
N HIS A 377 10.73 -11.56 22.73
CA HIS A 377 10.04 -10.27 22.66
C HIS A 377 10.98 -9.17 22.21
N HIS A 378 10.39 -8.06 21.74
CA HIS A 378 11.14 -6.85 21.46
C HIS A 378 11.85 -6.32 22.71
N ASP A 379 12.93 -5.57 22.48
CA ASP A 379 13.64 -4.83 23.53
C ASP A 379 12.66 -3.87 24.23
N ALA A 380 12.75 -3.74 25.56
CA ALA A 380 11.85 -2.90 26.35
C ALA A 380 11.88 -1.41 25.95
N SER A 381 12.96 -0.93 25.31
CA SER A 381 13.05 0.41 24.73
C SER A 381 12.26 0.56 23.41
N GLN A 382 11.98 -0.56 22.75
CA GLN A 382 11.30 -0.61 21.47
C GLN A 382 9.81 -0.88 21.69
N ARG A 383 9.02 0.19 21.72
CA ARG A 383 7.57 0.14 22.00
C ARG A 383 6.75 0.70 20.84
N LEU A 384 5.58 0.11 20.62
CA LEU A 384 4.51 0.68 19.79
C LEU A 384 3.98 1.98 20.43
N PRO A 385 3.45 2.92 19.64
CA PRO A 385 2.74 4.06 20.19
C PRO A 385 1.51 3.61 20.99
N GLU A 386 1.32 4.17 22.18
CA GLU A 386 0.13 3.99 23.01
C GLU A 386 -1.01 4.94 22.62
N ARG A 387 -0.64 6.08 22.02
CA ARG A 387 -1.57 7.07 21.48
C ARG A 387 -1.11 7.50 20.09
N ILE A 388 -2.07 7.72 19.20
CA ILE A 388 -1.79 8.12 17.83
C ILE A 388 -2.69 9.32 17.49
N GLY A 389 -2.07 10.41 17.02
CA GLY A 389 -2.77 11.63 16.63
C GLY A 389 -2.68 11.86 15.12
N HIS A 390 -3.51 12.75 14.60
CA HIS A 390 -3.46 13.20 13.20
C HIS A 390 -3.70 14.69 13.09
N ILE A 391 -2.68 15.42 12.64
CA ILE A 391 -2.78 16.86 12.35
C ILE A 391 -2.71 17.05 10.83
N ALA A 392 -3.85 17.43 10.24
CA ALA A 392 -3.99 17.67 8.81
C ALA A 392 -3.75 19.14 8.44
N ASN A 393 -3.06 19.37 7.32
CA ASN A 393 -2.87 20.67 6.69
C ASN A 393 -3.25 20.58 5.20
N PRO A 394 -4.53 20.34 4.87
CA PRO A 394 -4.94 20.11 3.48
C PRO A 394 -4.58 21.30 2.58
N GLU A 395 -4.63 22.52 3.10
CA GLU A 395 -4.37 23.74 2.32
C GLU A 395 -2.88 24.11 2.22
N ASN A 396 -1.99 23.28 2.77
CA ASN A 396 -0.54 23.50 2.74
C ASN A 396 -0.13 24.88 3.30
N SER A 397 -0.84 25.33 4.34
CA SER A 397 -0.55 26.58 5.04
C SER A 397 0.83 26.51 5.68
N VAL A 398 1.59 27.60 5.57
CA VAL A 398 2.96 27.69 6.10
C VAL A 398 2.93 28.06 7.58
N GLY A 399 3.72 27.36 8.40
CA GLY A 399 3.86 27.64 9.83
C GLY A 399 2.64 27.26 10.66
N LEU A 400 2.80 27.29 11.98
CA LEU A 400 1.78 26.87 12.94
C LEU A 400 0.56 27.80 12.96
N SER A 401 -0.62 27.23 13.20
CA SER A 401 -1.87 27.94 13.48
C SER A 401 -2.67 27.21 14.58
N ASP A 402 -3.87 27.69 14.88
CA ASP A 402 -4.65 27.22 16.03
C ASP A 402 -5.16 25.77 15.87
N ASP A 403 -5.34 25.30 14.64
CA ASP A 403 -5.68 23.92 14.27
C ASP A 403 -4.46 22.99 14.13
N ALA A 404 -3.26 23.47 14.45
CA ALA A 404 -2.01 22.69 14.37
C ALA A 404 -1.79 21.82 15.63
N GLN A 405 -2.85 21.28 16.23
CA GLN A 405 -2.81 20.53 17.47
C GLN A 405 -3.80 19.37 17.45
N ASP A 406 -3.39 18.23 18.00
CA ASP A 406 -4.23 17.06 18.19
C ASP A 406 -4.76 17.01 19.63
N THR A 407 -6.00 16.53 19.81
CA THR A 407 -6.65 16.48 21.13
C THR A 407 -5.99 15.52 22.11
N ASP A 408 -5.36 14.45 21.63
CA ASP A 408 -4.64 13.48 22.46
C ASP A 408 -3.25 13.99 22.85
N PHE A 409 -2.74 15.03 22.16
CA PHE A 409 -1.44 15.64 22.42
C PHE A 409 -1.54 17.17 22.61
N PRO A 410 -2.23 17.65 23.66
CA PRO A 410 -2.44 19.09 23.90
C PRO A 410 -1.16 19.87 24.25
N GLU A 411 -0.04 19.18 24.47
CA GLU A 411 1.26 19.79 24.74
C GLU A 411 2.13 19.94 23.48
N ILE A 412 1.67 19.37 22.36
CA ILE A 412 2.39 19.38 21.09
C ILE A 412 1.55 20.14 20.07
N ARG A 413 2.20 21.07 19.37
CA ARG A 413 1.69 21.68 18.15
C ARG A 413 2.61 21.31 17.03
N GLY A 414 2.08 21.05 15.84
CA GLY A 414 2.94 20.81 14.71
C GLY A 414 2.22 20.93 13.38
N ARG A 415 3.00 21.15 12.34
CA ARG A 415 2.46 21.26 10.98
C ARG A 415 3.48 20.84 9.95
N LEU A 416 3.02 20.01 9.02
CA LEU A 416 3.70 19.69 7.79
C LEU A 416 3.23 20.62 6.67
N TRP A 417 4.16 21.13 5.87
CA TRP A 417 3.85 21.74 4.59
C TRP A 417 4.98 21.47 3.60
N ARG A 418 4.66 21.61 2.33
CA ARG A 418 5.63 21.62 1.25
C ARG A 418 5.98 23.05 0.89
N ASP A 419 7.27 23.33 0.87
CA ASP A 419 7.86 24.56 0.37
C ASP A 419 8.80 24.23 -0.81
N HIS A 420 8.31 24.42 -2.04
CA HIS A 420 9.00 24.05 -3.27
C HIS A 420 9.44 22.57 -3.29
N GLU A 421 10.75 22.30 -3.29
CA GLU A 421 11.37 20.97 -3.25
C GLU A 421 11.69 20.51 -1.83
N ARG A 422 10.99 21.04 -0.82
CA ARG A 422 11.17 20.67 0.58
C ARG A 422 9.83 20.32 1.22
N LEU A 423 9.81 19.27 2.02
CA LEU A 423 8.82 19.06 3.06
C LEU A 423 9.37 19.58 4.37
N VAL A 424 8.61 20.44 5.03
CA VAL A 424 8.98 21.07 6.30
C VAL A 424 7.94 20.68 7.33
N LEU A 425 8.39 20.04 8.40
CA LEU A 425 7.60 19.75 9.59
C LEU A 425 8.12 20.63 10.72
N GLN A 426 7.31 21.57 11.16
CA GLN A 426 7.58 22.36 12.37
C GLN A 426 6.81 21.74 13.53
N VAL A 427 7.47 21.55 14.68
CA VAL A 427 6.88 21.02 15.91
C VAL A 427 7.28 21.92 17.07
N GLU A 428 6.30 22.30 17.89
CA GLU A 428 6.48 23.03 19.15
C GLU A 428 5.96 22.20 20.30
N ALA A 429 6.78 22.04 21.33
CA ALA A 429 6.41 21.39 22.59
C ALA A 429 6.51 22.38 23.77
N SER A 430 5.70 22.15 24.80
CA SER A 430 5.66 22.95 26.04
C SER A 430 7.01 23.00 26.78
N SER A 431 7.87 21.99 26.62
CA SER A 431 9.27 21.97 27.11
C SER A 431 10.12 20.89 26.42
N ASP A 432 11.43 20.82 26.69
CA ASP A 432 12.34 19.81 26.09
C ASP A 432 12.13 18.42 26.66
N ASP A 433 11.81 18.32 27.95
CA ASP A 433 11.58 17.05 28.65
C ASP A 433 10.34 16.30 28.14
N VAL A 434 9.45 17.03 27.44
CA VAL A 434 8.17 16.56 26.91
C VAL A 434 8.35 15.73 25.64
N LEU A 435 9.42 15.93 24.86
CA LEU A 435 9.60 15.26 23.56
C LEU A 435 10.98 14.59 23.43
N ARG A 436 11.02 13.28 23.66
CA ARG A 436 12.22 12.42 23.60
C ARG A 436 12.11 11.33 22.53
N ASP A 437 13.25 10.76 22.15
CA ASP A 437 13.38 9.59 21.26
C ASP A 437 12.58 9.71 19.94
N GLU A 438 12.72 10.87 19.31
CA GLU A 438 12.01 11.21 18.08
C GLU A 438 12.55 10.43 16.88
N ALA A 439 11.62 9.85 16.12
CA ALA A 439 11.90 9.26 14.83
C ALA A 439 10.86 9.74 13.81
N ILE A 440 11.33 10.15 12.64
CA ILE A 440 10.44 10.63 11.57
C ILE A 440 10.51 9.72 10.35
N THR A 441 9.36 9.25 9.92
CA THR A 441 9.19 8.58 8.63
C THR A 441 8.48 9.49 7.65
N TRP A 442 9.18 9.89 6.59
CA TRP A 442 8.60 10.72 5.52
C TRP A 442 7.85 9.85 4.51
N ARG A 443 6.63 10.27 4.17
CA ARG A 443 5.69 9.54 3.31
C ARG A 443 5.36 10.40 2.10
N ALA A 444 5.77 9.97 0.91
CA ALA A 444 5.60 10.72 -0.33
C ALA A 444 5.07 9.83 -1.47
N PRO A 445 4.25 10.40 -2.38
CA PRO A 445 3.71 9.65 -3.52
C PRO A 445 4.82 9.31 -4.50
N ILE A 446 4.58 8.34 -5.38
CA ILE A 446 5.62 7.71 -6.24
C ILE A 446 6.41 8.68 -7.13
N GLY A 447 5.84 9.84 -7.46
CA GLY A 447 6.50 10.89 -8.24
C GLY A 447 7.62 11.61 -7.49
N TRP A 448 7.88 11.29 -6.22
CA TRP A 448 8.82 11.98 -5.35
C TRP A 448 9.56 11.03 -4.41
N ASP A 449 10.88 11.17 -4.27
CA ASP A 449 11.60 10.63 -3.12
C ASP A 449 11.77 11.72 -2.06
N ALA A 450 11.60 11.37 -0.79
CA ALA A 450 11.77 12.29 0.34
C ALA A 450 13.03 11.89 1.14
N ILE A 451 14.06 12.73 1.09
CA ILE A 451 15.35 12.47 1.74
C ILE A 451 15.49 13.40 2.94
N ALA A 452 15.54 12.83 4.15
CA ALA A 452 15.72 13.59 5.38
C ALA A 452 17.06 14.35 5.36
N THR A 453 17.03 15.62 5.80
CA THR A 453 18.23 16.48 5.91
C THR A 453 18.67 16.72 7.35
N GLY A 454 18.00 16.07 8.31
CA GLY A 454 18.23 16.22 9.75
C GLY A 454 17.40 17.35 10.39
N PRO A 455 17.31 17.38 11.73
CA PRO A 455 16.65 18.47 12.45
C PRO A 455 17.44 19.78 12.35
N GLN A 456 16.71 20.89 12.27
CA GLN A 456 17.19 22.26 12.48
C GLN A 456 16.50 22.81 13.74
N GLU A 457 17.28 23.06 14.79
CA GLU A 457 16.78 23.71 16.01
C GLU A 457 16.62 25.21 15.75
N THR A 458 15.47 25.78 16.13
CA THR A 458 15.27 27.23 16.11
C THR A 458 15.11 27.71 17.54
N PRO A 459 16.05 28.50 18.11
CA PRO A 459 15.96 28.93 19.51
C PRO A 459 14.82 29.95 19.69
N ARG A 460 13.78 29.61 20.45
CA ARG A 460 12.76 30.51 21.03
C ARG A 460 12.26 29.94 22.36
N ASP A 461 11.48 30.71 23.12
CA ASP A 461 10.80 30.24 24.33
C ASP A 461 9.82 29.10 23.96
N GLY A 462 10.00 27.92 24.56
CA GLY A 462 9.38 26.67 24.09
C GLY A 462 10.24 25.96 23.04
N VAL A 463 10.18 24.64 22.99
CA VAL A 463 11.09 23.86 22.14
C VAL A 463 10.50 23.76 20.76
N SER A 464 10.96 24.63 19.86
CA SER A 464 10.58 24.62 18.46
C SER A 464 11.63 23.86 17.63
N ARG A 465 11.23 22.71 17.08
CA ARG A 465 12.05 21.86 16.22
C ARG A 465 11.51 21.94 14.79
N THR A 466 12.41 22.09 13.82
CA THR A 466 12.05 22.04 12.40
C THR A 466 12.76 20.89 11.73
N TYR A 467 11.99 20.00 11.12
CA TYR A 467 12.47 18.86 10.36
C TYR A 467 12.27 19.12 8.88
N VAL A 468 13.27 18.79 8.07
CA VAL A 468 13.21 19.03 6.64
C VAL A 468 13.59 17.77 5.87
N ALA A 469 12.76 17.40 4.91
CA ALA A 469 13.12 16.45 3.86
C ALA A 469 13.19 17.16 2.50
N ARG A 470 14.23 16.85 1.73
CA ARG A 470 14.33 17.27 0.33
C ARG A 470 13.46 16.34 -0.52
N LEU A 471 12.60 16.92 -1.34
CA LEU A 471 11.83 16.22 -2.36
C LEU A 471 12.63 16.16 -3.66
N ILE A 472 12.85 14.96 -4.16
CA ILE A 472 13.51 14.71 -5.45
C ILE A 472 12.46 14.16 -6.42
N PRO A 473 12.17 14.83 -7.55
CA PRO A 473 11.29 14.29 -8.57
C PRO A 473 11.81 12.93 -9.06
N ARG A 474 10.91 11.94 -9.12
CA ARG A 474 11.17 10.59 -9.61
C ARG A 474 10.08 10.16 -10.59
N GLY A 475 10.42 9.25 -11.49
CA GLY A 475 9.47 8.70 -12.46
C GLY A 475 9.06 9.72 -13.53
N GLU A 476 8.04 9.37 -14.28
CA GLU A 476 7.58 10.16 -15.42
C GLU A 476 6.74 11.36 -14.94
N ALA A 477 6.50 12.32 -15.84
CA ALA A 477 5.65 13.48 -15.52
C ALA A 477 4.24 13.11 -15.00
N PRO A 478 3.56 12.05 -15.52
CA PRO A 478 2.23 11.65 -15.05
C PRO A 478 2.15 11.27 -13.58
N ASP A 479 3.25 10.75 -13.01
CA ASP A 479 3.30 10.34 -11.61
C ASP A 479 3.15 11.51 -10.64
N ARG A 480 3.33 12.74 -11.13
CA ARG A 480 3.22 13.98 -10.35
C ARG A 480 1.93 14.75 -10.61
N LEU A 481 1.02 14.25 -11.46
CA LEU A 481 -0.23 14.94 -11.80
C LEU A 481 -1.23 14.97 -10.64
N GLY A 482 -2.06 16.02 -10.63
CA GLY A 482 -3.13 16.22 -9.65
C GLY A 482 -2.60 16.62 -8.27
N ARG A 483 -3.50 16.75 -7.29
CA ARG A 483 -3.16 17.19 -5.93
C ARG A 483 -2.30 16.12 -5.23
N ALA A 484 -1.05 16.44 -4.93
CA ALA A 484 -0.11 15.57 -4.22
C ALA A 484 -0.40 15.60 -2.72
N HIS A 485 -0.46 14.42 -2.11
CA HIS A 485 -0.58 14.24 -0.67
C HIS A 485 0.76 13.82 -0.08
N PHE A 486 1.19 14.45 1.00
CA PHE A 486 2.43 14.12 1.71
C PHE A 486 2.13 13.87 3.18
N GLY A 487 2.97 13.04 3.81
CA GLY A 487 2.90 12.73 5.23
C GLY A 487 4.27 12.72 5.90
N ALA A 488 4.25 12.94 7.21
CA ALA A 488 5.36 12.69 8.12
C ALA A 488 4.82 12.01 9.37
N GLU A 489 5.33 10.83 9.69
CA GLU A 489 5.01 10.10 10.91
C GLU A 489 6.08 10.43 11.94
N LEU A 490 5.71 11.14 13.00
CA LEU A 490 6.61 11.42 14.13
C LEU A 490 6.28 10.46 15.26
N ASP A 491 7.16 9.50 15.52
CA ASP A 491 7.15 8.69 16.74
C ASP A 491 8.01 9.36 17.81
N PHE A 492 7.56 9.35 19.06
CA PHE A 492 8.23 10.01 20.18
C PHE A 492 7.87 9.37 21.52
N VAL A 493 8.51 9.84 22.60
CA VAL A 493 8.16 9.51 23.99
C VAL A 493 7.77 10.79 24.72
N LEU A 494 6.54 10.80 25.24
CA LEU A 494 5.94 11.88 26.03
C LEU A 494 5.59 11.35 27.43
N HIS A 495 6.18 11.92 28.47
CA HIS A 495 5.99 11.47 29.86
C HIS A 495 6.21 9.95 30.04
N ASP A 496 7.27 9.42 29.42
CA ASP A 496 7.62 7.99 29.34
C ASP A 496 6.63 7.08 28.59
N ARG A 497 5.64 7.66 27.92
CA ARG A 497 4.66 6.97 27.09
C ARG A 497 4.98 7.19 25.61
N PRO A 498 5.11 6.13 24.80
CA PRO A 498 5.35 6.25 23.38
C PRO A 498 4.09 6.82 22.69
N GLY A 499 4.29 7.81 21.81
CA GLY A 499 3.23 8.43 21.03
C GLY A 499 3.62 8.52 19.56
N ARG A 500 2.62 8.66 18.69
CA ARG A 500 2.78 8.94 17.27
C ARG A 500 1.87 10.09 16.87
N ILE A 501 2.35 10.99 16.00
CA ILE A 501 1.48 11.92 15.28
C ILE A 501 1.72 11.77 13.77
N HIS A 502 0.65 11.56 13.03
CA HIS A 502 0.63 11.72 11.59
C HIS A 502 0.46 13.20 11.27
N PHE A 503 1.42 13.80 10.57
CA PHE A 503 1.27 15.13 9.98
C PHE A 503 1.06 14.98 8.49
N THR A 504 0.00 15.56 7.94
CA THR A 504 -0.26 15.47 6.49
C THR A 504 -0.47 16.84 5.85
N CYS A 505 -0.08 16.98 4.58
CA CYS A 505 -0.39 18.17 3.79
C CYS A 505 -0.73 17.81 2.35
N GLN A 506 -1.31 18.75 1.61
CA GLN A 506 -1.62 18.55 0.20
C GLN A 506 -1.27 19.76 -0.65
N THR A 507 -0.60 19.56 -1.78
CA THR A 507 -0.29 20.63 -2.74
C THR A 507 -0.84 20.32 -4.12
N SER A 508 -1.30 21.33 -4.84
CA SER A 508 -1.60 21.20 -6.26
C SER A 508 -0.35 20.75 -7.04
N GLY A 509 -0.48 19.67 -7.80
CA GLY A 509 0.49 19.28 -8.81
C GLY A 509 0.13 19.84 -10.19
N PRO A 510 0.95 19.58 -11.22
CA PRO A 510 0.61 19.89 -12.60
C PRO A 510 -0.75 19.30 -12.99
N ALA A 511 -1.49 20.05 -13.81
CA ALA A 511 -2.68 19.57 -14.48
C ALA A 511 -2.30 18.77 -15.74
N ALA A 512 -3.17 17.86 -16.17
CA ALA A 512 -3.02 17.21 -17.46
C ALA A 512 -3.19 18.25 -18.57
N ASP A 513 -2.20 18.34 -19.47
CA ASP A 513 -2.27 19.21 -20.64
C ASP A 513 -3.03 18.55 -21.80
N GLU A 514 -3.11 19.26 -22.93
CA GLU A 514 -3.79 18.80 -24.15
C GLU A 514 -3.15 17.56 -24.78
N SER A 515 -1.98 17.08 -24.31
CA SER A 515 -1.43 15.81 -24.78
C SER A 515 -2.18 14.60 -24.23
N TRP A 516 -3.06 14.78 -23.25
CA TRP A 516 -3.80 13.70 -22.60
C TRP A 516 -5.28 13.66 -23.01
N PRO A 517 -5.88 12.45 -23.08
CA PRO A 517 -7.27 12.29 -23.50
C PRO A 517 -8.28 12.81 -22.46
N LYS A 518 -7.99 12.77 -21.15
CA LYS A 518 -8.94 13.07 -20.07
C LYS A 518 -9.81 14.33 -20.27
N ASN A 519 -9.22 15.41 -20.77
CA ASN A 519 -9.90 16.69 -21.02
C ASN A 519 -10.18 16.96 -22.51
N GLY A 520 -9.74 16.07 -23.39
CA GLY A 520 -9.73 16.27 -24.84
C GLY A 520 -10.88 15.61 -25.59
N PHE A 521 -11.87 15.04 -24.89
CA PHE A 521 -13.04 14.40 -25.50
C PHE A 521 -14.34 15.12 -25.13
N ALA A 522 -15.23 15.22 -26.12
CA ALA A 522 -16.63 15.52 -25.92
C ALA A 522 -17.42 14.22 -25.73
N LEU A 523 -18.42 14.24 -24.85
CA LEU A 523 -19.29 13.13 -24.51
C LEU A 523 -20.72 13.39 -25.01
N LEU A 524 -21.29 12.42 -25.72
CA LEU A 524 -22.71 12.37 -26.07
C LEU A 524 -23.34 11.20 -25.31
N GLY A 525 -24.21 11.50 -24.36
CA GLY A 525 -24.89 10.53 -23.51
C GLY A 525 -25.10 11.04 -22.09
N PRO A 526 -25.69 10.24 -21.18
CA PRO A 526 -26.10 8.85 -21.41
C PRO A 526 -27.27 8.77 -22.41
N LEU A 527 -27.31 7.71 -23.22
CA LEU A 527 -28.40 7.47 -24.19
C LEU A 527 -29.06 6.12 -23.89
N ASP A 528 -30.39 6.12 -23.83
CA ASP A 528 -31.19 4.93 -23.58
C ASP A 528 -31.17 3.97 -24.79
N ASP A 529 -31.24 2.66 -24.53
CA ASP A 529 -31.26 1.62 -25.57
C ASP A 529 -32.44 1.75 -26.53
N SER A 530 -33.58 2.28 -26.06
CA SER A 530 -34.75 2.54 -26.89
C SER A 530 -34.60 3.79 -27.78
N GLU A 531 -33.64 4.66 -27.48
CA GLU A 531 -33.46 5.95 -28.16
C GLU A 531 -32.19 6.02 -29.02
N PHE A 532 -31.26 5.07 -28.85
CA PHE A 532 -29.97 5.07 -29.53
C PHE A 532 -29.68 3.77 -30.28
N ASP A 533 -29.76 3.82 -31.61
CA ASP A 533 -29.29 2.74 -32.47
C ASP A 533 -27.83 2.97 -32.88
N VAL A 534 -26.94 2.18 -32.29
CA VAL A 534 -25.48 2.18 -32.53
C VAL A 534 -25.18 2.01 -34.02
N ALA A 535 -25.86 1.09 -34.71
CA ALA A 535 -25.60 0.80 -36.12
C ALA A 535 -25.93 2.02 -37.01
N THR A 536 -27.08 2.68 -36.75
CA THR A 536 -27.45 3.91 -37.44
C THR A 536 -26.48 5.05 -37.13
N PHE A 537 -26.03 5.20 -35.88
CA PHE A 537 -25.04 6.23 -35.54
C PHE A 537 -23.72 6.02 -36.31
N VAL A 538 -23.17 4.80 -36.28
CA VAL A 538 -21.94 4.44 -36.99
C VAL A 538 -22.09 4.64 -38.51
N LYS A 539 -23.24 4.26 -39.09
CA LYS A 539 -23.53 4.48 -40.51
C LYS A 539 -23.56 5.97 -40.87
N LYS A 540 -24.13 6.82 -40.02
CA LYS A 540 -24.13 8.29 -40.24
C LYS A 540 -22.72 8.86 -40.12
N ALA A 541 -21.95 8.42 -39.12
CA ALA A 541 -20.58 8.89 -38.89
C ALA A 541 -19.58 8.43 -39.96
N THR A 542 -19.85 7.31 -40.64
CA THR A 542 -19.04 6.85 -41.79
C THR A 542 -19.47 7.45 -43.13
N GLY A 543 -20.75 7.80 -43.28
CA GLY A 543 -21.31 8.37 -44.52
C GLY A 543 -21.14 9.89 -44.68
N GLY A 544 -20.53 10.58 -43.72
CA GLY A 544 -20.39 12.04 -43.72
C GLY A 544 -19.83 12.57 -42.41
N ALA A 545 -20.15 13.81 -42.05
CA ALA A 545 -19.75 14.39 -40.77
C ALA A 545 -20.43 13.65 -39.59
N CYS A 546 -19.67 13.42 -38.51
CA CYS A 546 -20.23 12.90 -37.26
C CYS A 546 -21.39 13.81 -36.79
N PRO A 547 -22.55 13.27 -36.39
CA PRO A 547 -23.70 14.08 -36.01
C PRO A 547 -23.39 15.05 -34.85
N ASP A 548 -23.77 16.33 -34.99
CA ASP A 548 -23.58 17.34 -33.95
C ASP A 548 -24.58 17.22 -32.77
N SER A 549 -25.58 16.36 -32.89
CA SER A 549 -26.51 15.99 -31.83
C SER A 549 -27.33 14.77 -32.23
N TRP A 550 -27.94 14.09 -31.25
CA TRP A 550 -28.78 12.93 -31.47
C TRP A 550 -30.24 13.18 -31.08
N PRO A 551 -31.22 12.88 -31.96
CA PRO A 551 -32.63 13.04 -31.61
C PRO A 551 -33.07 11.97 -30.60
N LEU A 552 -33.87 12.37 -29.60
CA LEU A 552 -34.46 11.49 -28.59
C LEU A 552 -35.94 11.26 -28.89
N ALA A 553 -36.54 10.19 -28.34
CA ALA A 553 -37.93 9.85 -28.59
C ALA A 553 -38.90 10.91 -28.02
N THR A 554 -38.44 11.64 -27.00
CA THR A 554 -39.15 12.78 -26.36
C THR A 554 -39.28 14.02 -27.25
N GLY A 555 -38.65 14.05 -28.43
CA GLY A 555 -38.55 15.22 -29.30
C GLY A 555 -37.42 16.19 -28.91
N GLN A 556 -36.70 15.91 -27.81
CA GLN A 556 -35.46 16.60 -27.44
C GLN A 556 -34.27 16.11 -28.27
N ARG A 557 -33.11 16.77 -28.10
CA ARG A 557 -31.85 16.36 -28.72
C ARG A 557 -30.76 16.24 -27.67
N ALA A 558 -30.07 15.11 -27.62
CA ALA A 558 -28.85 14.95 -26.85
C ALA A 558 -27.73 15.78 -27.52
N ALA A 559 -27.04 16.59 -26.71
CA ALA A 559 -25.96 17.46 -27.15
C ALA A 559 -24.60 16.96 -26.63
N TRP A 560 -23.53 17.32 -27.36
CA TRP A 560 -22.16 17.06 -26.94
C TRP A 560 -21.79 17.90 -25.72
N ARG A 561 -21.07 17.29 -24.78
CA ARG A 561 -20.60 17.93 -23.55
C ARG A 561 -19.09 17.78 -23.46
N VAL A 562 -18.37 18.91 -23.45
CA VAL A 562 -16.91 18.94 -23.27
C VAL A 562 -16.60 19.07 -21.78
N ALA A 563 -15.59 18.35 -21.31
CA ALA A 563 -15.16 18.38 -19.91
C ALA A 563 -16.31 18.14 -18.92
N ALA A 564 -17.20 17.20 -19.25
CA ALA A 564 -18.30 16.81 -18.38
C ALA A 564 -17.76 16.43 -16.99
N ARG A 565 -18.41 16.96 -15.93
CA ARG A 565 -18.04 16.69 -14.54
C ARG A 565 -19.16 16.00 -13.76
N ASP A 566 -20.36 15.91 -14.32
CA ASP A 566 -21.45 15.09 -13.80
C ASP A 566 -21.15 13.62 -14.06
N GLY A 567 -20.88 12.87 -12.99
CA GLY A 567 -20.51 11.47 -13.05
C GLY A 567 -20.23 10.94 -11.65
N TYR A 568 -20.14 9.62 -11.51
CA TYR A 568 -20.02 8.95 -10.22
C TYR A 568 -18.68 9.24 -9.50
N VAL A 569 -17.63 9.49 -10.26
CA VAL A 569 -16.25 9.69 -9.76
C VAL A 569 -15.90 11.17 -9.80
N GLU A 570 -15.00 11.69 -8.98
CA GLU A 570 -14.46 13.06 -9.16
C GLU A 570 -13.53 13.12 -10.38
N HIS A 571 -13.70 14.15 -11.22
CA HIS A 571 -12.95 14.25 -12.49
C HIS A 571 -11.48 14.43 -12.23
N ASP A 572 -11.14 15.24 -11.25
CA ASP A 572 -9.75 15.57 -10.98
C ASP A 572 -8.95 14.36 -10.46
N TRP A 573 -9.61 13.31 -9.94
CA TRP A 573 -8.99 12.08 -9.45
C TRP A 573 -8.59 11.09 -10.53
N LEU A 574 -9.22 11.14 -11.70
CA LEU A 574 -8.93 10.21 -12.80
C LEU A 574 -7.49 10.36 -13.31
N ASN A 575 -6.86 9.23 -13.62
CA ASN A 575 -5.63 9.17 -14.39
C ASN A 575 -5.83 9.89 -15.74
N PRO A 576 -4.85 10.68 -16.23
CA PRO A 576 -4.98 11.47 -17.45
C PRO A 576 -5.30 10.66 -18.72
N GLU A 577 -5.07 9.35 -18.72
CA GLU A 577 -5.39 8.43 -19.82
C GLU A 577 -6.87 7.98 -19.81
N TYR A 578 -7.61 8.30 -18.76
CA TYR A 578 -9.02 7.94 -18.63
C TYR A 578 -9.91 9.13 -18.95
N VAL A 579 -10.84 8.92 -19.88
CA VAL A 579 -11.94 9.83 -20.22
C VAL A 579 -13.15 9.45 -19.38
N ARG A 580 -13.71 10.39 -18.64
CA ARG A 580 -14.93 10.18 -17.85
C ARG A 580 -16.09 9.75 -18.75
N THR A 581 -16.91 8.83 -18.24
CA THR A 581 -18.17 8.39 -18.86
C THR A 581 -19.32 8.55 -17.86
N MET A 582 -20.51 8.06 -18.22
CA MET A 582 -21.71 8.08 -17.37
C MET A 582 -22.02 6.72 -16.73
N GLY A 583 -21.12 5.75 -16.84
CA GLY A 583 -21.31 4.45 -16.19
C GLY A 583 -21.17 4.57 -14.67
N THR A 584 -21.68 3.58 -13.96
CA THR A 584 -21.45 3.43 -12.52
C THR A 584 -20.35 2.39 -12.26
N TRP A 585 -19.96 2.26 -11.00
CA TRP A 585 -19.10 1.17 -10.56
C TRP A 585 -19.75 -0.19 -10.67
N ASP A 586 -21.07 -0.23 -10.72
CA ASP A 586 -21.78 -1.40 -10.21
C ASP A 586 -21.76 -2.52 -11.24
N HIS A 587 -21.99 -2.22 -12.54
CA HIS A 587 -21.79 -3.13 -13.69
C HIS A 587 -22.42 -2.61 -14.98
N HIS A 588 -23.20 -1.52 -14.94
CA HIS A 588 -23.94 -1.01 -16.09
C HIS A 588 -23.36 0.29 -16.65
N ALA A 589 -23.19 0.32 -17.98
CA ALA A 589 -22.99 1.54 -18.74
C ALA A 589 -24.18 1.74 -19.69
N PRO A 590 -24.78 2.94 -19.73
CA PRO A 590 -25.69 3.30 -20.81
C PRO A 590 -24.92 3.45 -22.12
N ASN A 591 -25.62 3.61 -23.25
CA ASN A 591 -24.93 3.99 -24.49
C ASN A 591 -24.29 5.37 -24.33
N TYR A 592 -23.09 5.54 -24.91
CA TYR A 592 -22.46 6.84 -25.01
C TYR A 592 -21.48 6.89 -26.20
N VAL A 593 -21.18 8.11 -26.64
CA VAL A 593 -20.18 8.35 -27.68
C VAL A 593 -19.15 9.34 -27.17
N LEU A 594 -17.88 9.04 -27.41
CA LEU A 594 -16.76 9.93 -27.18
C LEU A 594 -16.27 10.48 -28.53
N ARG A 595 -16.02 11.79 -28.62
CA ARG A 595 -15.52 12.44 -29.84
C ARG A 595 -14.37 13.39 -29.51
N SER A 596 -13.25 13.28 -30.22
CA SER A 596 -12.09 14.15 -30.05
C SER A 596 -11.46 14.53 -31.38
N ARG A 597 -11.00 15.77 -31.48
CA ARG A 597 -10.08 16.22 -32.53
C ARG A 597 -8.66 15.97 -32.05
N VAL A 598 -8.00 15.02 -32.69
CA VAL A 598 -6.60 14.65 -32.41
C VAL A 598 -5.70 15.31 -33.46
N THR A 599 -4.90 16.28 -33.05
CA THR A 599 -3.93 16.94 -33.92
C THR A 599 -2.60 16.21 -33.87
N SER A 600 -2.08 15.80 -35.04
CA SER A 600 -0.76 15.19 -35.18
C SER A 600 0.15 16.08 -36.02
N PRO A 601 1.42 16.33 -35.61
CA PRO A 601 2.32 17.20 -36.38
C PRO A 601 2.81 16.55 -37.68
N GLU A 602 2.64 15.24 -37.85
CA GLU A 602 2.99 14.52 -39.07
C GLU A 602 2.04 13.34 -39.32
N GLU A 603 2.16 12.73 -40.49
CA GLU A 603 1.46 11.48 -40.77
C GLU A 603 2.21 10.32 -40.10
N ARG A 604 1.50 9.47 -39.37
CA ARG A 604 2.13 8.35 -38.65
C ARG A 604 1.19 7.17 -38.43
N ARG A 605 1.78 5.98 -38.41
CA ARG A 605 1.08 4.72 -38.09
C ARG A 605 1.00 4.59 -36.57
N VAL A 606 -0.20 4.35 -36.07
CA VAL A 606 -0.48 4.30 -34.64
C VAL A 606 -1.24 3.04 -34.27
N LYS A 607 -1.26 2.73 -32.98
CA LYS A 607 -2.29 1.89 -32.38
C LYS A 607 -3.15 2.73 -31.46
N ILE A 608 -4.46 2.52 -31.51
CA ILE A 608 -5.45 3.13 -30.63
C ILE A 608 -5.96 2.04 -29.71
N THR A 609 -5.73 2.21 -28.42
CA THR A 609 -6.16 1.28 -27.38
C THR A 609 -7.25 1.92 -26.55
N THR A 610 -8.33 1.19 -26.32
CA THR A 610 -9.44 1.61 -25.48
C THR A 610 -9.75 0.59 -24.40
N SER A 611 -10.46 0.99 -23.33
CA SER A 611 -11.11 0.02 -22.44
C SER A 611 -12.16 -0.78 -23.21
N HIS A 612 -12.19 -2.10 -22.99
CA HIS A 612 -13.15 -3.05 -23.59
C HIS A 612 -13.21 -2.93 -25.12
N PRO A 613 -12.10 -3.18 -25.84
CA PRO A 613 -12.01 -2.97 -27.29
C PRO A 613 -13.01 -3.84 -28.07
N ASP A 614 -13.40 -5.00 -27.53
CA ASP A 614 -14.43 -5.90 -28.07
C ASP A 614 -15.87 -5.38 -27.89
N LYS A 615 -16.05 -4.33 -27.09
CA LYS A 615 -17.34 -3.71 -26.80
C LYS A 615 -17.54 -2.36 -27.47
N CYS A 616 -16.56 -1.82 -28.19
CA CYS A 616 -16.68 -0.49 -28.79
C CYS A 616 -16.45 -0.52 -30.31
N THR A 617 -16.97 0.50 -30.99
CA THR A 617 -16.60 0.79 -32.38
C THR A 617 -15.77 2.06 -32.42
N VAL A 618 -14.55 1.98 -32.93
CA VAL A 618 -13.66 3.13 -33.10
C VAL A 618 -13.68 3.58 -34.57
N LEU A 619 -13.89 4.87 -34.78
CA LEU A 619 -13.79 5.52 -36.08
C LEU A 619 -12.67 6.56 -36.06
N LEU A 620 -11.87 6.58 -37.11
CA LEU A 620 -10.88 7.63 -37.37
C LEU A 620 -11.13 8.22 -38.75
N ASN A 621 -11.34 9.54 -38.83
CA ASN A 621 -11.58 10.26 -40.07
C ASN A 621 -12.69 9.62 -40.92
N GLN A 622 -13.84 9.31 -40.29
CA GLN A 622 -15.02 8.68 -40.90
C GLN A 622 -14.83 7.22 -41.35
N ALA A 623 -13.69 6.59 -41.07
CA ALA A 623 -13.46 5.17 -41.32
C ALA A 623 -13.50 4.37 -40.02
N VAL A 624 -14.23 3.25 -40.01
CA VAL A 624 -14.15 2.27 -38.92
C VAL A 624 -12.76 1.65 -38.93
N ILE A 625 -12.13 1.59 -37.76
CA ILE A 625 -10.85 0.89 -37.57
C ILE A 625 -11.14 -0.60 -37.34
N ASP A 626 -10.49 -1.45 -38.13
CA ASP A 626 -10.48 -2.90 -37.90
C ASP A 626 -9.27 -3.25 -37.01
N GLY A 627 -9.54 -3.72 -35.79
CA GLY A 627 -8.52 -3.93 -34.76
C GLY A 627 -8.06 -2.62 -34.08
N ASP A 628 -6.76 -2.51 -33.81
CA ASP A 628 -6.18 -1.38 -33.08
C ASP A 628 -5.36 -0.43 -33.97
N ARG A 629 -5.10 -0.76 -35.23
CA ARG A 629 -4.12 -0.06 -36.07
C ARG A 629 -4.76 1.02 -36.93
N ALA A 630 -4.16 2.21 -36.94
CA ALA A 630 -4.63 3.32 -37.77
C ALA A 630 -3.50 4.18 -38.32
N VAL A 631 -3.85 5.14 -39.18
CA VAL A 631 -2.94 6.17 -39.69
C VAL A 631 -3.51 7.53 -39.32
N LEU A 632 -2.81 8.27 -38.45
CA LEU A 632 -3.08 9.68 -38.24
C LEU A 632 -2.50 10.46 -39.42
N ARG A 633 -3.29 11.38 -39.97
CA ARG A 633 -2.83 12.36 -40.95
C ARG A 633 -2.16 13.52 -40.23
N ARG A 634 -1.22 14.20 -40.90
CA ARG A 634 -0.74 15.51 -40.44
C ARG A 634 -1.93 16.47 -40.30
N GLY A 635 -1.99 17.18 -39.18
CA GLY A 635 -3.08 18.09 -38.84
C GLY A 635 -4.16 17.42 -38.01
N ALA A 636 -5.40 17.88 -38.18
CA ALA A 636 -6.55 17.43 -37.40
C ALA A 636 -7.07 16.07 -37.89
N ASN A 637 -7.30 15.16 -36.95
CA ASN A 637 -7.96 13.89 -37.16
C ASN A 637 -9.21 13.81 -36.27
N GLU A 638 -10.32 13.32 -36.80
CA GLU A 638 -11.54 13.09 -36.03
C GLU A 638 -11.54 11.66 -35.48
N LEU A 639 -11.47 11.51 -34.17
CA LEU A 639 -11.59 10.24 -33.46
C LEU A 639 -12.96 10.16 -32.79
N VAL A 640 -13.71 9.10 -33.10
CA VAL A 640 -15.03 8.82 -32.51
C VAL A 640 -15.00 7.41 -31.92
N ILE A 641 -15.43 7.26 -30.68
CA ILE A 641 -15.53 5.95 -30.01
C ILE A 641 -16.98 5.78 -29.56
N VAL A 642 -17.65 4.78 -30.11
CA VAL A 642 -19.06 4.48 -29.84
C VAL A 642 -19.13 3.28 -28.90
N TYR A 643 -19.73 3.49 -27.73
CA TYR A 643 -19.99 2.42 -26.76
C TYR A 643 -21.49 2.11 -26.73
N PRO A 644 -21.88 0.86 -27.03
CA PRO A 644 -23.21 0.37 -26.76
C PRO A 644 -23.43 0.28 -25.25
N SER A 645 -24.70 0.31 -24.85
CA SER A 645 -25.12 -0.11 -23.52
C SER A 645 -24.58 -1.50 -23.25
N SER A 646 -24.02 -1.67 -22.06
CA SER A 646 -23.44 -2.95 -21.67
C SER A 646 -23.61 -3.15 -20.18
N THR A 647 -23.92 -4.39 -19.83
CA THR A 647 -23.79 -4.87 -18.46
C THR A 647 -22.62 -5.82 -18.43
N MET A 648 -21.58 -5.45 -17.68
CA MET A 648 -20.38 -6.26 -17.52
C MET A 648 -20.58 -7.25 -16.37
N SER A 649 -19.82 -8.35 -16.36
CA SER A 649 -19.81 -9.23 -15.19
C SER A 649 -19.28 -8.46 -13.97
N PRO A 650 -19.66 -8.85 -12.74
CA PRO A 650 -19.08 -8.31 -11.51
C PRO A 650 -17.55 -8.43 -11.41
N GLU A 651 -16.94 -9.28 -12.24
CA GLU A 651 -15.48 -9.45 -12.34
C GLU A 651 -14.80 -8.40 -13.23
N THR A 652 -15.58 -7.58 -13.96
CA THR A 652 -15.08 -6.55 -14.89
C THR A 652 -15.75 -5.18 -14.70
N PRO A 653 -15.85 -4.59 -13.50
CA PRO A 653 -16.65 -3.39 -13.29
C PRO A 653 -15.81 -2.16 -13.63
N ARG A 654 -15.91 -1.73 -14.88
CA ARG A 654 -14.94 -0.78 -15.46
C ARG A 654 -15.60 0.19 -16.43
N LEU A 655 -16.65 0.85 -15.98
CA LEU A 655 -17.55 1.58 -16.86
C LEU A 655 -17.71 3.07 -16.53
N THR A 656 -17.18 3.55 -15.39
CA THR A 656 -17.21 4.97 -14.98
C THR A 656 -16.24 5.87 -15.75
N ALA A 657 -15.23 5.27 -16.40
CA ALA A 657 -14.32 5.94 -17.30
C ALA A 657 -13.80 4.96 -18.36
N CYS A 658 -13.40 5.51 -19.51
CA CYS A 658 -12.82 4.79 -20.63
C CYS A 658 -11.33 5.14 -20.72
N PHE A 659 -10.45 4.15 -20.63
CA PHE A 659 -9.05 4.31 -20.98
C PHE A 659 -8.93 4.58 -22.48
N VAL A 660 -8.12 5.56 -22.88
CA VAL A 660 -7.80 5.82 -24.29
C VAL A 660 -6.31 6.11 -24.40
N ARG A 661 -5.59 5.36 -25.24
CA ARG A 661 -4.18 5.64 -25.54
C ARG A 661 -3.90 5.54 -27.02
N ILE A 662 -3.15 6.49 -27.55
CA ILE A 662 -2.56 6.41 -28.89
C ILE A 662 -1.05 6.22 -28.75
N VAL A 663 -0.57 5.10 -29.26
CA VAL A 663 0.85 4.72 -29.24
C VAL A 663 1.41 4.60 -30.64
N ASP A 664 2.73 4.74 -30.76
CA ASP A 664 3.44 4.42 -31.99
C ASP A 664 3.32 2.92 -32.29
N HIS A 665 2.97 2.59 -33.54
CA HIS A 665 2.69 1.21 -33.93
C HIS A 665 3.88 0.26 -33.76
N SER A 666 5.11 0.77 -33.90
CA SER A 666 6.34 -0.01 -33.89
C SER A 666 6.92 -0.19 -32.49
N THR A 667 6.83 0.84 -31.65
CA THR A 667 7.45 0.86 -30.32
C THR A 667 6.47 0.61 -29.18
N ASN A 668 5.15 0.78 -29.42
CA ASN A 668 4.11 0.86 -28.39
C ASN A 668 4.32 1.99 -27.37
N ASN A 669 5.22 2.94 -27.63
CA ASN A 669 5.39 4.10 -26.76
C ASN A 669 4.25 5.11 -26.99
N ARG A 670 3.79 5.74 -25.91
CA ARG A 670 2.85 6.86 -25.99
C ARG A 670 3.44 7.97 -26.85
N ILE A 671 2.58 8.56 -27.68
CA ILE A 671 2.96 9.67 -28.55
C ILE A 671 2.66 10.99 -27.85
N GLU A 672 3.68 11.68 -27.37
CA GLU A 672 3.52 12.85 -26.47
C GLU A 672 3.20 14.18 -27.17
N ASP A 673 3.47 14.28 -28.48
CA ASP A 673 3.25 15.49 -29.29
C ASP A 673 1.84 15.54 -29.93
N LEU A 674 0.97 14.55 -29.68
CA LEU A 674 -0.44 14.62 -30.04
C LEU A 674 -1.17 15.65 -29.17
N ARG A 675 -2.20 16.29 -29.72
CA ARG A 675 -3.08 17.19 -28.96
C ARG A 675 -4.54 16.79 -29.13
N TYR A 676 -5.25 16.61 -28.02
CA TYR A 676 -6.65 16.23 -27.97
C TYR A 676 -7.51 17.46 -27.66
N GLN A 677 -8.59 17.64 -28.41
CA GLN A 677 -9.55 18.72 -28.21
C GLN A 677 -10.98 18.20 -28.36
N GLY A 678 -11.84 18.46 -27.38
CA GLY A 678 -13.27 18.18 -27.48
C GLY A 678 -13.90 19.01 -28.61
N PHE A 679 -14.80 18.40 -29.38
CA PHE A 679 -15.50 19.05 -30.49
C PHE A 679 -16.55 20.06 -30.05
#